data_AF-A0A560F590-F1
#
_entry.id   AF-A0A560F590-F1
#
_cell.length_a   1.000
_cell.length_b   1.000
_cell.length_c   1.000
_cell.angle_alpha   90.00
_cell.angle_beta   90.00
_cell.angle_gamma   90.00
#
_symmetry.space_group_name_H-M   'P 1'
#
loop_
_entity.id
_entity.type
_entity.pdbx_description
1 polymer ?
#
loop_
_entity_poly.entity_id
_entity_poly.type
_entity_poly.pdbx_seq_one_letter_code
_entity_poly.pdbx_strand_id
1 'polypeptide(L)'
;MTNTWQDIKNANVVLVMGGNAAEAHPCGFKWVIEAKIENKAKLVVVDPRFTRTASVADVYAPIRPGTDIAFLSGVMRYLLENYAIQHAYVKAYTNASLIVKEGYGFEDGLFTGYNEEKRSYDKSSWDYELDEQGYAKSDDTWQHPRCVINLLKQHVARYTPELVSRICGTPQDKYLEICKIFASTAAPDKALTSLFALGWTQHSVGAQNIRAMAMVQLLLGNIGVAGGGMNALRGHSNIQGLTDVGLMSNLMPGYMTIPKDSDVTLDKYLETKQFKPLRPGQTSYWQNYRKFFVSFQKALYGDAAKAENNWAYDWLPKLDVDGYDVLRAFERMDNGQMNGYICQGFNPMQAFPDRGKIRRSLSKLKYLVVIDPLDTETANFWQDYGPQNPSKPAEIQTEVFQLPTTCFAEEDGSLVNSARWLQWHWKAADAPGEAKPDLWIMAGLYHRLKSMYAKDGGAFPDPILNLSWSYADPAEPQPAELAREMNGRALVDIKDDTGAVVLKAGQQLDGFAQLRDDGTTMSGCWIFAGCWTEKGNQMARRDASDPRDAGIAPNWAWAWPANRRILYNRASADLDGKAWNPHKPVIQWNGSKWVGFDVPDYGPTVKPQDGVGPFIMNQEGQGRLFARGLMVEGPFPEHYEPFESPAENVLHPKVKSNPAARVFPNDRKAMGTAQDFPYVGTTYRLTEHFHYWTKHSLINAILQPEEFVEIGEALAKEKGIEQGGWVKVSSKRGQVICKAFVTKRIKPLMVDGKPTHVIGCPIHWGFTGVARKGYGANTLTPFVGDANTNTPEFKAFLLNIEKTSAPPAVDVAQGPRDAQGVPKSLTKVGSL
;
A
#
# COMPACT_ATOMS: atom_id res chain seq x y z
N MET A 1 6.15 3.17 -5.60
CA MET A 1 7.54 3.60 -5.77
C MET A 1 7.55 4.95 -6.41
N THR A 2 8.41 5.84 -5.92
CA THR A 2 8.71 7.10 -6.59
C THR A 2 9.59 6.89 -7.83
N ASN A 3 10.40 5.83 -7.84
CA ASN A 3 11.34 5.49 -8.91
C ASN A 3 10.96 4.14 -9.56
N THR A 4 11.85 3.58 -10.39
CA THR A 4 11.68 2.29 -11.09
C THR A 4 12.52 1.19 -10.44
N TRP A 5 12.30 -0.07 -10.85
CA TRP A 5 13.11 -1.20 -10.40
C TRP A 5 14.57 -1.08 -10.84
N GLN A 6 14.78 -0.74 -12.12
CA GLN A 6 16.11 -0.67 -12.72
C GLN A 6 16.92 0.51 -12.17
N ASP A 7 16.27 1.62 -11.80
CA ASP A 7 16.93 2.79 -11.22
C ASP A 7 17.64 2.50 -9.88
N ILE A 8 17.25 1.43 -9.17
CA ILE A 8 17.91 1.01 -7.92
C ILE A 8 19.41 0.79 -8.12
N LYS A 9 19.86 0.38 -9.32
CA LYS A 9 21.28 0.17 -9.65
C LYS A 9 22.13 1.44 -9.48
N ASN A 10 21.50 2.62 -9.52
CA ASN A 10 22.17 3.91 -9.42
C ASN A 10 22.46 4.34 -7.98
N ALA A 11 21.91 3.66 -6.97
CA ALA A 11 21.99 4.03 -5.56
C ALA A 11 23.40 3.87 -4.99
N ASN A 12 23.79 4.72 -4.04
CA ASN A 12 25.03 4.57 -3.25
C ASN A 12 24.78 3.88 -1.91
N VAL A 13 23.55 3.99 -1.40
CA VAL A 13 23.07 3.24 -0.24
C VAL A 13 21.71 2.65 -0.59
N VAL A 14 21.55 1.35 -0.35
CA VAL A 14 20.24 0.69 -0.43
C VAL A 14 19.83 0.30 0.98
N LEU A 15 18.73 0.88 1.46
CA LEU A 15 18.11 0.48 2.70
C LEU A 15 16.98 -0.52 2.41
N VAL A 16 17.05 -1.70 3.03
CA VAL A 16 15.91 -2.60 3.15
C VAL A 16 15.48 -2.64 4.61
N MET A 17 14.43 -1.90 4.94
CA MET A 17 13.84 -1.82 6.27
C MET A 17 12.32 -1.79 6.12
N GLY A 18 11.59 -2.53 6.96
CA GLY A 18 10.16 -2.74 6.75
C GLY A 18 9.85 -3.58 5.49
N GLY A 19 10.80 -4.38 5.01
CA GLY A 19 10.67 -5.24 3.83
C GLY A 19 11.73 -6.33 3.78
N ASN A 20 11.56 -7.29 2.87
CA ASN A 20 12.52 -8.39 2.65
C ASN A 20 12.63 -8.67 1.14
N ALA A 21 13.27 -7.75 0.42
CA ALA A 21 13.20 -7.68 -1.03
C ALA A 21 13.78 -8.90 -1.76
N ALA A 22 14.81 -9.56 -1.21
CA ALA A 22 15.37 -10.77 -1.82
C ALA A 22 14.36 -11.94 -1.84
N GLU A 23 13.37 -11.93 -0.94
CA GLU A 23 12.34 -12.97 -0.87
C GLU A 23 11.01 -12.54 -1.48
N ALA A 24 10.58 -11.30 -1.21
CA ALA A 24 9.28 -10.80 -1.66
C ALA A 24 9.32 -10.24 -3.09
N HIS A 25 10.50 -9.83 -3.58
CA HIS A 25 10.68 -9.20 -4.89
C HIS A 25 12.00 -9.64 -5.57
N PRO A 26 12.29 -10.96 -5.66
CA PRO A 26 13.61 -11.47 -6.04
C PRO A 26 14.11 -10.94 -7.40
N CYS A 27 13.24 -10.85 -8.41
CA CYS A 27 13.63 -10.32 -9.72
C CYS A 27 13.96 -8.82 -9.68
N GLY A 28 13.23 -8.02 -8.88
CA GLY A 28 13.55 -6.61 -8.66
C GLY A 28 14.84 -6.44 -7.83
N PHE A 29 15.11 -7.36 -6.91
CA PHE A 29 16.30 -7.37 -6.07
C PHE A 29 17.61 -7.56 -6.84
N LYS A 30 17.56 -8.05 -8.09
CA LYS A 30 18.70 -8.01 -9.02
C LYS A 30 19.38 -6.64 -9.02
N TRP A 31 18.60 -5.56 -9.09
CA TRP A 31 19.15 -4.20 -9.20
C TRP A 31 19.79 -3.69 -7.91
N VAL A 32 19.46 -4.27 -6.76
CA VAL A 32 20.20 -4.04 -5.50
C VAL A 32 21.60 -4.64 -5.60
N ILE A 33 21.71 -5.85 -6.14
CA ILE A 33 23.00 -6.52 -6.35
C ILE A 33 23.83 -5.77 -7.39
N GLU A 34 23.23 -5.31 -8.48
CA GLU A 34 23.91 -4.45 -9.46
C GLU A 34 24.44 -3.15 -8.82
N ALA A 35 23.65 -2.49 -7.97
CA ALA A 35 24.12 -1.30 -7.23
C ALA A 35 25.36 -1.62 -6.38
N LYS A 36 25.39 -2.78 -5.72
CA LYS A 36 26.51 -3.23 -4.89
C LYS A 36 27.75 -3.56 -5.73
N ILE A 37 27.58 -4.26 -6.85
CA ILE A 37 28.69 -4.71 -7.70
C ILE A 37 29.26 -3.54 -8.50
N GLU A 38 28.41 -2.80 -9.20
CA GLU A 38 28.81 -1.78 -10.18
C GLU A 38 29.03 -0.41 -9.51
N ASN A 39 28.11 0.02 -8.65
CA ASN A 39 28.16 1.35 -8.01
C ASN A 39 28.76 1.33 -6.58
N LYS A 40 29.25 0.16 -6.13
CA LYS A 40 29.80 -0.07 -4.78
C LYS A 40 28.86 0.36 -3.66
N ALA A 41 27.55 0.25 -3.91
CA ALA A 41 26.53 0.64 -2.97
C ALA A 41 26.63 -0.17 -1.66
N LYS A 42 26.33 0.48 -0.53
CA LYS A 42 26.17 -0.23 0.75
C LYS A 42 24.73 -0.72 0.89
N LEU A 43 24.55 -2.03 1.04
CA LEU A 43 23.26 -2.63 1.38
C LEU A 43 23.12 -2.71 2.91
N VAL A 44 22.15 -1.97 3.43
CA VAL A 44 21.78 -1.96 4.85
C VAL A 44 20.45 -2.67 5.05
N VAL A 45 20.40 -3.65 5.94
CA VAL A 45 19.19 -4.38 6.32
C VAL A 45 18.87 -4.15 7.79
N VAL A 46 17.66 -3.68 8.07
CA VAL A 46 17.14 -3.52 9.43
C VAL A 46 15.86 -4.34 9.55
N ASP A 47 15.95 -5.49 10.21
CA ASP A 47 14.86 -6.48 10.31
C ASP A 47 14.98 -7.28 11.63
N PRO A 48 13.86 -7.64 12.30
CA PRO A 48 13.87 -8.51 13.48
C PRO A 48 14.56 -9.87 13.27
N ARG A 49 14.75 -10.29 12.01
CA ARG A 49 15.32 -11.56 11.62
C ARG A 49 16.50 -11.33 10.67
N PHE A 50 17.49 -12.22 10.74
CA PHE A 50 18.48 -12.34 9.69
C PHE A 50 17.86 -13.08 8.49
N THR A 51 17.39 -12.33 7.49
CA THR A 51 16.67 -12.84 6.30
C THR A 51 17.62 -13.25 5.17
N ARG A 52 17.09 -13.77 4.06
CA ARG A 52 17.89 -13.97 2.83
C ARG A 52 18.41 -12.65 2.27
N THR A 53 17.70 -11.53 2.49
CA THR A 53 18.24 -10.20 2.16
C THR A 53 19.43 -9.85 3.07
N ALA A 54 19.33 -10.11 4.38
CA ALA A 54 20.44 -9.85 5.32
C ALA A 54 21.70 -10.68 4.98
N SER A 55 21.53 -11.87 4.41
CA SER A 55 22.65 -12.74 4.00
C SER A 55 23.60 -12.12 2.98
N VAL A 56 23.16 -11.11 2.24
CA VAL A 56 23.97 -10.41 1.22
C VAL A 56 24.19 -8.93 1.57
N ALA A 57 23.74 -8.49 2.75
CA ALA A 57 23.90 -7.13 3.23
C ALA A 57 25.34 -6.84 3.68
N ASP A 58 25.75 -5.59 3.58
CA ASP A 58 27.00 -5.11 4.17
C ASP A 58 26.82 -4.82 5.66
N VAL A 59 25.64 -4.34 6.05
CA VAL A 59 25.27 -4.07 7.44
C VAL A 59 23.90 -4.68 7.73
N TYR A 60 23.83 -5.47 8.80
CA TYR A 60 22.59 -5.94 9.40
C TYR A 60 22.46 -5.41 10.81
N ALA A 61 21.29 -4.86 11.14
CA ALA A 61 20.93 -4.49 12.51
C ALA A 61 19.56 -5.07 12.86
N PRO A 62 19.41 -5.74 14.02
CA PRO A 62 18.11 -6.21 14.45
C PRO A 62 17.27 -5.06 14.99
N ILE A 63 15.95 -5.17 14.86
CA ILE A 63 14.97 -4.22 15.42
C ILE A 63 13.77 -4.99 15.97
N ARG A 64 13.21 -4.56 17.11
CA ARG A 64 11.95 -5.12 17.61
C ARG A 64 10.79 -4.72 16.69
N PRO A 65 9.92 -5.65 16.29
CA PRO A 65 8.72 -5.30 15.51
C PRO A 65 7.88 -4.23 16.21
N GLY A 66 7.48 -3.19 15.46
CA GLY A 66 6.65 -2.10 15.97
C GLY A 66 7.43 -0.95 16.60
N THR A 67 8.73 -0.81 16.31
CA THR A 67 9.59 0.26 16.88
C THR A 67 10.32 1.10 15.83
N ASP A 68 9.91 0.98 14.56
CA ASP A 68 10.57 1.64 13.44
C ASP A 68 10.56 3.17 13.54
N ILE A 69 9.48 3.78 14.07
CA ILE A 69 9.43 5.24 14.31
C ILE A 69 10.53 5.68 15.27
N ALA A 70 10.77 4.96 16.37
CA ALA A 70 11.83 5.34 17.30
C ALA A 70 13.20 5.34 16.62
N PHE A 71 13.50 4.29 15.83
CA PHE A 71 14.73 4.20 15.05
C PHE A 71 14.86 5.37 14.07
N LEU A 72 13.84 5.62 13.24
CA LEU A 72 13.89 6.64 12.19
C LEU A 72 13.85 8.08 12.73
N SER A 73 13.14 8.32 13.84
CA SER A 73 13.18 9.60 14.55
C SER A 73 14.55 9.86 15.15
N GLY A 74 15.22 8.82 15.66
CA GLY A 74 16.62 8.92 16.04
C GLY A 74 17.52 9.27 14.86
N VAL A 75 17.32 8.67 13.68
CA VAL A 75 18.08 9.02 12.46
C VAL A 75 17.88 10.50 12.14
N MET A 76 16.64 11.00 12.16
CA MET A 76 16.37 12.43 11.92
C MET A 76 17.10 13.31 12.94
N ARG A 77 17.06 12.96 14.23
CA ARG A 77 17.83 13.65 15.28
C ARG A 77 19.32 13.69 14.95
N TYR A 78 19.92 12.54 14.60
CA TYR A 78 21.33 12.43 14.25
C TYR A 78 21.69 13.34 13.06
N LEU A 79 20.90 13.30 11.98
CA LEU A 79 21.16 14.12 10.78
C LEU A 79 21.09 15.62 11.10
N LEU A 80 20.11 16.04 11.90
CA LEU A 80 19.91 17.44 12.28
C LEU A 80 21.00 17.96 13.23
N GLU A 81 21.43 17.16 14.22
CA GLU A 81 22.48 17.55 15.16
C GLU A 81 23.87 17.63 14.51
N ASN A 82 24.13 16.78 13.52
CA ASN A 82 25.42 16.72 12.83
C ASN A 82 25.46 17.60 11.56
N TYR A 83 24.42 18.39 11.29
CA TYR A 83 24.27 19.17 10.05
C TYR A 83 24.45 18.31 8.78
N ALA A 84 24.11 17.02 8.87
CA ALA A 84 24.26 16.04 7.81
C ALA A 84 22.97 15.94 6.97
N ILE A 85 22.52 17.09 6.46
CA ILE A 85 21.36 17.22 5.58
C ILE A 85 21.76 17.94 4.30
N GLN A 86 21.01 17.73 3.21
CA GLN A 86 21.21 18.49 1.98
C GLN A 86 20.54 19.87 2.14
N HIS A 87 21.28 20.82 2.71
CA HIS A 87 20.73 22.12 3.13
C HIS A 87 20.02 22.90 2.01
N ALA A 88 20.58 22.93 0.80
CA ALA A 88 20.01 23.68 -0.32
C ALA A 88 18.67 23.07 -0.78
N TYR A 89 18.60 21.75 -0.84
CA TYR A 89 17.40 20.98 -1.14
C TYR A 89 16.34 21.19 -0.05
N VAL A 90 16.72 21.04 1.22
CA VAL A 90 15.77 21.17 2.34
C VAL A 90 15.15 22.56 2.34
N LYS A 91 15.97 23.60 2.15
CA LYS A 91 15.50 24.98 2.07
C LYS A 91 14.58 25.23 0.87
N ALA A 92 14.95 24.74 -0.31
CA ALA A 92 14.21 25.01 -1.54
C ALA A 92 12.91 24.18 -1.67
N TYR A 93 12.98 22.89 -1.36
CA TYR A 93 12.01 21.90 -1.82
C TYR A 93 11.20 21.25 -0.71
N THR A 94 11.46 21.59 0.55
CA THR A 94 10.65 21.12 1.67
C THR A 94 9.95 22.28 2.36
N ASN A 95 8.91 21.99 3.13
CA ASN A 95 8.21 22.99 3.92
C ASN A 95 8.96 23.44 5.19
N ALA A 96 10.28 23.23 5.27
CA ALA A 96 11.13 23.54 6.43
C ALA A 96 10.98 24.98 6.94
N SER A 97 10.85 25.96 6.03
CA SER A 97 10.72 27.37 6.38
C SER A 97 9.29 27.82 6.70
N LEU A 98 8.26 27.03 6.36
CA LEU A 98 6.88 27.44 6.59
C LEU A 98 6.57 27.54 8.09
N ILE A 99 5.78 28.54 8.48
CA ILE A 99 5.42 28.82 9.86
C ILE A 99 4.11 28.10 10.21
N VAL A 100 4.12 27.24 11.23
CA VAL A 100 2.94 26.50 11.72
C VAL A 100 2.05 27.44 12.55
N LYS A 101 0.71 27.27 12.58
CA LYS A 101 -0.26 28.09 13.34
C LYS A 101 -0.09 28.02 14.85
N GLU A 102 -0.39 29.11 15.56
CA GLU A 102 -0.41 29.13 17.03
C GLU A 102 -1.41 28.11 17.56
N GLY A 103 -1.13 27.56 18.74
CA GLY A 103 -1.92 26.45 19.32
C GLY A 103 -1.53 25.05 18.85
N TYR A 104 -0.64 24.91 17.86
CA TYR A 104 0.04 23.63 17.62
C TYR A 104 1.02 23.34 18.76
N GLY A 105 1.00 22.11 19.27
CA GLY A 105 1.94 21.64 20.30
C GLY A 105 1.91 20.12 20.44
N PHE A 106 2.83 19.61 21.24
CA PHE A 106 2.97 18.21 21.58
C PHE A 106 3.47 18.07 23.02
N GLU A 107 2.81 17.25 23.83
CA GLU A 107 3.16 17.01 25.23
C GLU A 107 2.76 15.58 25.63
N ASP A 108 3.63 14.87 26.36
CA ASP A 108 3.37 13.55 26.94
C ASP A 108 2.73 12.51 25.99
N GLY A 109 3.14 12.50 24.72
CA GLY A 109 2.63 11.53 23.73
C GLY A 109 1.34 11.97 23.03
N LEU A 110 0.86 13.20 23.24
CA LEU A 110 -0.34 13.73 22.59
C LEU A 110 -0.04 15.07 21.91
N PHE A 111 -0.52 15.20 20.68
CA PHE A 111 -0.60 16.51 20.02
C PHE A 111 -1.74 17.35 20.62
N THR A 112 -1.72 18.66 20.40
CA THR A 112 -2.84 19.52 20.78
C THR A 112 -4.12 19.13 20.04
N GLY A 113 -5.26 19.24 20.73
CA GLY A 113 -6.58 18.91 20.18
C GLY A 113 -7.09 17.49 20.48
N TYR A 114 -6.40 16.70 21.31
CA TYR A 114 -6.84 15.33 21.63
C TYR A 114 -8.16 15.30 22.42
N ASN A 115 -9.08 14.44 22.01
CA ASN A 115 -10.28 14.08 22.74
C ASN A 115 -10.21 12.60 23.13
N GLU A 116 -10.12 12.32 24.42
CA GLU A 116 -9.94 10.96 24.96
C GLU A 116 -11.17 10.07 24.73
N GLU A 117 -12.37 10.59 24.93
CA GLU A 117 -13.63 9.84 24.76
C GLU A 117 -13.81 9.35 23.32
N LYS A 118 -13.54 10.24 22.36
CA LYS A 118 -13.66 9.96 20.93
C LYS A 118 -12.42 9.29 20.33
N ARG A 119 -11.30 9.31 21.04
CA ARG A 119 -9.98 8.87 20.55
C ARG A 119 -9.64 9.52 19.21
N SER A 120 -9.77 10.85 19.16
CA SER A 120 -9.60 11.64 17.94
C SER A 120 -8.95 12.98 18.24
N TYR A 121 -8.48 13.68 17.21
CA TYR A 121 -7.91 15.02 17.33
C TYR A 121 -8.76 16.07 16.60
N ASP A 122 -8.96 17.23 17.21
CA ASP A 122 -9.16 18.47 16.46
C ASP A 122 -7.83 18.90 15.86
N LYS A 123 -7.78 19.00 14.53
CA LYS A 123 -6.57 19.27 13.74
C LYS A 123 -6.48 20.72 13.27
N SER A 124 -7.36 21.60 13.75
CA SER A 124 -7.47 22.99 13.31
C SER A 124 -6.17 23.79 13.46
N SER A 125 -5.38 23.50 14.50
CA SER A 125 -4.05 24.10 14.73
C SER A 125 -2.93 23.45 13.92
N TRP A 126 -3.16 22.29 13.30
CA TRP A 126 -2.15 21.56 12.53
C TRP A 126 -2.10 22.06 11.09
N ASP A 127 -1.87 23.36 10.91
CA ASP A 127 -1.75 23.98 9.59
C ASP A 127 -0.74 25.13 9.62
N TYR A 128 -0.50 25.77 8.47
CA TYR A 128 0.37 26.94 8.38
C TYR A 128 -0.36 28.21 8.79
N GLU A 129 0.39 29.14 9.37
CA GLU A 129 -0.05 30.52 9.50
C GLU A 129 -0.13 31.14 8.10
N LEU A 130 -1.26 31.75 7.77
CA LEU A 130 -1.48 32.37 6.47
C LEU A 130 -1.30 33.88 6.56
N ASP A 131 -0.79 34.50 5.49
CA ASP A 131 -0.78 35.94 5.30
C ASP A 131 -2.15 36.46 4.81
N GLU A 132 -2.24 37.78 4.59
CA GLU A 132 -3.46 38.45 4.14
C GLU A 132 -3.92 38.00 2.74
N GLN A 133 -3.03 37.41 1.94
CA GLN A 133 -3.31 36.87 0.61
C GLN A 133 -3.70 35.39 0.66
N GLY A 134 -3.69 34.76 1.85
CA GLY A 134 -4.00 33.36 2.05
C GLY A 134 -2.85 32.40 1.74
N TYR A 135 -1.61 32.92 1.63
CA TYR A 135 -0.41 32.10 1.45
C TYR A 135 0.25 31.75 2.78
N ALA A 136 0.94 30.62 2.84
CA ALA A 136 1.67 30.19 4.02
C ALA A 136 2.86 31.13 4.30
N LYS A 137 2.90 31.71 5.50
CA LYS A 137 4.06 32.48 5.97
C LYS A 137 5.28 31.59 6.05
N SER A 138 6.46 32.17 5.81
CA SER A 138 7.73 31.46 5.81
C SER A 138 8.86 32.29 6.41
N ASP A 139 9.85 31.61 6.97
CA ASP A 139 11.13 32.18 7.38
C ASP A 139 12.29 31.32 6.84
N ASP A 140 12.92 31.81 5.78
CA ASP A 140 14.03 31.14 5.10
C ASP A 140 15.38 31.25 5.86
N THR A 141 15.43 31.99 6.96
CA THR A 141 16.58 32.01 7.89
C THR A 141 16.53 30.88 8.91
N TRP A 142 15.38 30.19 9.01
CA TRP A 142 15.08 29.14 9.99
C TRP A 142 15.26 29.60 11.46
N GLN A 143 15.12 30.89 11.75
CA GLN A 143 15.25 31.43 13.10
C GLN A 143 13.90 31.48 13.83
N HIS A 144 12.79 31.58 13.10
CA HIS A 144 11.46 31.62 13.66
C HIS A 144 11.20 30.34 14.46
N PRO A 145 10.78 30.41 15.74
CA PRO A 145 10.66 29.24 16.60
C PRO A 145 9.62 28.23 16.08
N ARG A 146 8.64 28.70 15.30
CA ARG A 146 7.55 27.90 14.77
C ARG A 146 7.69 27.56 13.28
N CYS A 147 8.86 27.82 12.69
CA CYS A 147 9.15 27.22 11.39
C CYS A 147 9.27 25.69 11.54
N VAL A 148 8.83 24.95 10.52
CA VAL A 148 8.72 23.48 10.58
C VAL A 148 10.02 22.80 11.02
N ILE A 149 11.18 23.28 10.55
CA ILE A 149 12.46 22.64 10.89
C ILE A 149 12.81 22.77 12.39
N ASN A 150 12.44 23.87 13.04
CA ASN A 150 12.68 24.07 14.47
C ASN A 150 11.74 23.23 15.32
N LEU A 151 10.47 23.14 14.93
CA LEU A 151 9.50 22.24 15.57
C LEU A 151 9.91 20.77 15.39
N LEU A 152 10.45 20.40 14.23
CA LEU A 152 10.97 19.06 13.99
C LEU A 152 12.14 18.75 14.91
N LYS A 153 13.13 19.66 15.02
CA LYS A 153 14.28 19.51 15.93
C LYS A 153 13.81 19.29 17.37
N GLN A 154 12.84 20.08 17.84
CA GLN A 154 12.25 19.92 19.18
C GLN A 154 11.58 18.54 19.33
N HIS A 155 10.79 18.12 18.34
CA HIS A 155 10.05 16.86 18.39
C HIS A 155 10.98 15.64 18.49
N VAL A 156 12.05 15.60 17.68
CA VAL A 156 12.96 14.45 17.60
C VAL A 156 14.08 14.45 18.63
N ALA A 157 14.29 15.56 19.36
CA ALA A 157 15.39 15.70 20.35
C ALA A 157 15.44 14.56 21.39
N ARG A 158 14.26 14.00 21.72
CA ARG A 158 14.09 12.93 22.71
C ARG A 158 14.66 11.58 22.26
N TYR A 159 14.82 11.34 20.96
CA TYR A 159 15.21 10.04 20.39
C TYR A 159 16.75 9.85 20.37
N THR A 160 17.39 9.88 21.54
CA THR A 160 18.84 9.66 21.67
C THR A 160 19.23 8.23 21.30
N PRO A 161 20.51 7.94 20.94
CA PRO A 161 20.96 6.58 20.67
C PRO A 161 20.63 5.58 21.80
N GLU A 162 20.72 6.02 23.05
CA GLU A 162 20.39 5.22 24.23
C GLU A 162 18.90 4.89 24.27
N LEU A 163 18.02 5.88 24.03
CA LEU A 163 16.59 5.66 24.01
C LEU A 163 16.18 4.76 22.84
N VAL A 164 16.74 4.98 21.65
CA VAL A 164 16.50 4.14 20.47
C VAL A 164 16.88 2.69 20.80
N SER A 165 18.07 2.46 21.36
CA SER A 165 18.50 1.11 21.74
C SER A 165 17.57 0.49 22.80
N ARG A 166 17.13 1.27 23.79
CA ARG A 166 16.23 0.83 24.85
C ARG A 166 14.84 0.41 24.32
N ILE A 167 14.29 1.12 23.34
CA ILE A 167 12.97 0.83 22.72
C ILE A 167 13.07 -0.32 21.70
N CYS A 168 14.02 -0.20 20.77
CA CYS A 168 14.15 -1.07 19.60
C CYS A 168 14.90 -2.37 19.89
N GLY A 169 15.75 -2.39 20.91
CA GLY A 169 16.71 -3.47 21.16
C GLY A 169 17.87 -3.52 20.17
N THR A 170 17.99 -2.52 19.28
CA THR A 170 19.11 -2.40 18.35
C THR A 170 20.37 -1.95 19.11
N PRO A 171 21.52 -2.63 18.94
CA PRO A 171 22.78 -2.17 19.54
C PRO A 171 23.15 -0.75 19.10
N GLN A 172 23.60 0.09 20.04
CA GLN A 172 23.88 1.51 19.77
C GLN A 172 24.96 1.71 18.71
N ASP A 173 26.01 0.89 18.75
CA ASP A 173 27.12 0.92 17.78
C ASP A 173 26.62 0.64 16.36
N LYS A 174 25.74 -0.36 16.18
CA LYS A 174 25.12 -0.71 14.90
C LYS A 174 24.18 0.39 14.41
N TYR A 175 23.38 0.95 15.30
CA TYR A 175 22.51 2.08 14.98
C TYR A 175 23.32 3.30 14.52
N LEU A 176 24.39 3.68 15.25
CA LEU A 176 25.26 4.80 14.89
C LEU A 176 26.05 4.56 13.60
N GLU A 177 26.46 3.31 13.31
CA GLU A 177 27.05 2.91 12.03
C GLU A 177 26.08 3.21 10.87
N ILE A 178 24.81 2.83 11.01
CA ILE A 178 23.78 3.09 10.00
C ILE A 178 23.52 4.59 9.83
N CYS A 179 23.43 5.35 10.93
CA CYS A 179 23.28 6.81 10.88
C CYS A 179 24.41 7.48 10.08
N LYS A 180 25.67 7.05 10.27
CA LYS A 180 26.81 7.54 9.50
C LYS A 180 26.72 7.19 8.01
N ILE A 181 26.27 5.97 7.68
CA ILE A 181 26.05 5.55 6.28
C ILE A 181 25.00 6.44 5.62
N PHE A 182 23.88 6.70 6.30
CA PHE A 182 22.80 7.53 5.74
C PHE A 182 23.25 8.99 5.58
N ALA A 183 23.93 9.55 6.59
CA ALA A 183 24.50 10.89 6.54
C ALA A 183 25.43 11.10 5.34
N SER A 184 26.14 10.06 4.89
CA SER A 184 26.99 10.14 3.70
C SER A 184 26.23 10.45 2.40
N THR A 185 24.90 10.25 2.38
CA THR A 185 24.03 10.53 1.24
C THR A 185 23.34 11.89 1.30
N ALA A 186 23.69 12.74 2.28
CA ALA A 186 23.35 14.16 2.23
C ALA A 186 24.20 14.92 1.19
N ALA A 187 25.26 14.30 0.67
CA ALA A 187 26.05 14.84 -0.43
C ALA A 187 25.22 14.88 -1.73
N PRO A 188 25.19 16.00 -2.48
CA PRO A 188 24.33 16.15 -3.67
C PRO A 188 24.58 15.13 -4.80
N ASP A 189 25.75 14.50 -4.82
CA ASP A 189 26.18 13.51 -5.80
C ASP A 189 25.94 12.06 -5.37
N LYS A 190 25.38 11.84 -4.17
CA LYS A 190 25.08 10.51 -3.62
C LYS A 190 23.60 10.34 -3.36
N ALA A 191 23.11 9.10 -3.47
CA ALA A 191 21.72 8.78 -3.25
C ALA A 191 21.52 7.57 -2.32
N LEU A 192 20.59 7.69 -1.38
CA LEU A 192 19.99 6.57 -0.66
C LEU A 192 18.65 6.24 -1.28
N THR A 193 18.41 4.95 -1.57
CA THR A 193 17.07 4.44 -1.90
C THR A 193 16.52 3.58 -0.76
N SER A 194 15.25 3.79 -0.42
CA SER A 194 14.55 3.01 0.60
C SER A 194 13.60 1.99 -0.04
N LEU A 195 13.84 0.71 0.21
CA LEU A 195 13.00 -0.41 -0.22
C LEU A 195 12.23 -0.94 0.99
N PHE A 196 10.91 -0.75 0.98
CA PHE A 196 10.03 -1.19 2.07
C PHE A 196 8.71 -1.72 1.54
N ALA A 197 7.99 -2.46 2.38
CA ALA A 197 6.64 -2.92 2.10
C ALA A 197 5.88 -3.11 3.44
N LEU A 198 5.49 -4.36 3.72
CA LEU A 198 4.56 -4.70 4.78
C LEU A 198 5.14 -4.61 6.19
N GLY A 199 6.46 -4.68 6.34
CA GLY A 199 7.12 -4.54 7.63
C GLY A 199 6.91 -3.16 8.25
N TRP A 200 6.59 -2.13 7.44
CA TRP A 200 6.19 -0.82 7.92
C TRP A 200 4.69 -0.56 7.88
N THR A 201 3.96 -1.12 6.91
CA THR A 201 2.54 -0.74 6.71
C THR A 201 1.56 -1.47 7.63
N GLN A 202 1.94 -2.64 8.18
CA GLN A 202 1.02 -3.52 8.92
C GLN A 202 1.16 -3.36 10.44
N HIS A 203 0.95 -2.13 10.91
CA HIS A 203 0.99 -1.68 12.31
C HIS A 203 -0.10 -0.63 12.54
N SER A 204 -0.51 -0.42 13.80
CA SER A 204 -1.40 0.68 14.19
C SER A 204 -0.85 2.08 13.92
N VAL A 205 0.47 2.20 13.68
CA VAL A 205 1.20 3.42 13.31
C VAL A 205 1.84 3.31 11.91
N GLY A 206 1.30 2.42 11.05
CA GLY A 206 1.94 2.05 9.79
C GLY A 206 2.16 3.23 8.83
N ALA A 207 1.21 4.17 8.76
CA ALA A 207 1.39 5.37 7.95
C ALA A 207 2.52 6.28 8.49
N GLN A 208 2.70 6.34 9.81
CA GLN A 208 3.73 7.15 10.45
C GLN A 208 5.14 6.55 10.33
N ASN A 209 5.28 5.21 10.27
CA ASN A 209 6.55 4.56 9.90
C ASN A 209 7.06 5.09 8.55
N ILE A 210 6.17 5.14 7.56
CA ILE A 210 6.50 5.58 6.20
C ILE A 210 6.79 7.07 6.16
N ARG A 211 6.03 7.87 6.91
CA ARG A 211 6.27 9.31 7.07
C ARG A 211 7.65 9.60 7.63
N ALA A 212 8.08 8.87 8.66
CA ALA A 212 9.41 9.04 9.25
C ALA A 212 10.53 8.83 8.21
N MET A 213 10.44 7.75 7.40
CA MET A 213 11.44 7.53 6.34
C MET A 213 11.34 8.56 5.21
N ALA A 214 10.13 8.97 4.81
CA ALA A 214 9.97 10.02 3.81
C ALA A 214 10.62 11.34 4.26
N MET A 215 10.52 11.67 5.55
CA MET A 215 11.20 12.83 6.14
C MET A 215 12.72 12.67 6.11
N VAL A 216 13.26 11.49 6.43
CA VAL A 216 14.69 11.19 6.28
C VAL A 216 15.15 11.42 4.83
N GLN A 217 14.42 10.91 3.84
CA GLN A 217 14.76 11.11 2.42
C GLN A 217 14.70 12.58 1.98
N LEU A 218 13.74 13.36 2.51
CA LEU A 218 13.65 14.80 2.23
C LEU A 218 14.82 15.56 2.86
N LEU A 219 15.23 15.22 4.09
CA LEU A 219 16.40 15.81 4.75
C LEU A 219 17.70 15.51 3.99
N LEU A 220 17.82 14.30 3.43
CA LEU A 220 18.98 13.89 2.64
C LEU A 220 18.96 14.39 1.19
N GLY A 221 17.84 14.97 0.71
CA GLY A 221 17.71 15.41 -0.69
C GLY A 221 17.57 14.27 -1.70
N ASN A 222 17.09 13.10 -1.27
CA ASN A 222 17.07 11.87 -2.08
C ASN A 222 15.78 11.65 -2.86
N ILE A 223 14.80 12.57 -2.85
CA ILE A 223 13.56 12.42 -3.63
C ILE A 223 13.72 13.07 -5.01
N GLY A 224 13.29 12.35 -6.05
CA GLY A 224 13.36 12.82 -7.45
C GLY A 224 14.70 12.56 -8.16
N VAL A 225 15.72 12.11 -7.44
CA VAL A 225 17.05 11.78 -7.99
C VAL A 225 17.14 10.31 -8.46
N ALA A 226 18.05 10.03 -9.38
CA ALA A 226 18.38 8.66 -9.79
C ALA A 226 19.06 7.89 -8.64
N GLY A 227 18.67 6.64 -8.42
CA GLY A 227 19.17 5.81 -7.32
C GLY A 227 18.68 6.22 -5.93
N GLY A 228 17.74 7.17 -5.87
CA GLY A 228 17.14 7.66 -4.63
C GLY A 228 15.74 7.10 -4.37
N GLY A 229 14.91 7.95 -3.76
CA GLY A 229 13.47 7.77 -3.71
C GLY A 229 12.94 6.90 -2.56
N MET A 230 11.62 6.85 -2.51
CA MET A 230 10.84 5.95 -1.65
C MET A 230 10.28 4.82 -2.52
N ASN A 231 11.02 3.71 -2.58
CA ASN A 231 10.63 2.52 -3.31
C ASN A 231 9.74 1.63 -2.41
N ALA A 232 8.49 2.09 -2.23
CA ALA A 232 7.41 1.29 -1.68
C ALA A 232 7.09 0.13 -2.63
N LEU A 233 7.54 -1.09 -2.29
CA LEU A 233 7.44 -2.28 -3.13
C LEU A 233 6.04 -2.88 -3.02
N ARG A 234 5.28 -2.86 -4.12
CA ARG A 234 3.88 -3.32 -4.14
C ARG A 234 3.82 -4.84 -4.12
N GLY A 235 2.73 -5.39 -3.58
CA GLY A 235 2.52 -6.83 -3.35
C GLY A 235 2.02 -7.58 -4.58
N HIS A 236 0.71 -7.75 -4.72
CA HIS A 236 0.10 -8.38 -5.89
C HIS A 236 0.49 -7.65 -7.19
N SER A 237 0.52 -8.41 -8.29
CA SER A 237 0.92 -7.95 -9.64
C SER A 237 0.21 -6.66 -10.07
N ASN A 238 -1.07 -6.51 -9.73
CA ASN A 238 -1.90 -5.38 -10.12
C ASN A 238 -2.52 -4.60 -8.94
N ILE A 239 -1.98 -4.72 -7.71
CA ILE A 239 -2.52 -3.94 -6.57
C ILE A 239 -2.42 -2.44 -6.82
N GLN A 240 -1.39 -2.00 -7.57
CA GLN A 240 -1.28 -0.62 -8.00
C GLN A 240 -2.46 -0.24 -8.90
N GLY A 241 -2.78 -1.04 -9.91
CA GLY A 241 -3.88 -0.78 -10.83
C GLY A 241 -5.25 -0.79 -10.17
N LEU A 242 -5.52 -1.75 -9.27
CA LEU A 242 -6.76 -1.80 -8.50
C LEU A 242 -6.92 -0.58 -7.58
N THR A 243 -5.81 -0.09 -7.02
CA THR A 243 -5.79 1.17 -6.26
C THR A 243 -6.05 2.37 -7.19
N ASP A 244 -5.42 2.38 -8.36
CA ASP A 244 -5.55 3.44 -9.36
C ASP A 244 -6.99 3.58 -9.87
N VAL A 245 -7.71 2.47 -10.06
CA VAL A 245 -9.13 2.46 -10.46
C VAL A 245 -10.10 2.52 -9.27
N GLY A 246 -9.60 2.78 -8.06
CA GLY A 246 -10.45 3.12 -6.92
C GLY A 246 -11.22 1.95 -6.29
N LEU A 247 -10.72 0.70 -6.35
CA LEU A 247 -11.32 -0.42 -5.60
C LEU A 247 -11.00 -0.36 -4.10
N MET A 248 -11.38 0.74 -3.46
CA MET A 248 -11.36 0.97 -2.03
C MET A 248 -12.62 1.74 -1.63
N SER A 249 -13.14 1.52 -0.42
CA SER A 249 -14.48 2.02 -0.03
C SER A 249 -14.66 3.54 -0.14
N ASN A 250 -13.56 4.29 -0.08
CA ASN A 250 -13.56 5.76 -0.07
C ASN A 250 -13.00 6.39 -1.36
N LEU A 251 -12.63 5.59 -2.36
CA LEU A 251 -12.01 6.09 -3.60
C LEU A 251 -12.93 5.95 -4.81
N MET A 252 -12.64 6.81 -5.78
CA MET A 252 -13.05 6.69 -7.18
C MET A 252 -11.78 6.63 -8.05
N PRO A 253 -11.88 6.17 -9.32
CA PRO A 253 -10.72 6.10 -10.22
C PRO A 253 -9.89 7.38 -10.28
N GLY A 254 -8.58 7.22 -10.42
CA GLY A 254 -7.62 8.31 -10.43
C GLY A 254 -7.47 9.00 -9.07
N TYR A 255 -7.61 8.28 -7.96
CA TYR A 255 -7.47 8.81 -6.60
C TYR A 255 -8.46 9.95 -6.26
N MET A 256 -9.58 10.01 -6.99
CA MET A 256 -10.72 10.81 -6.56
C MET A 256 -11.38 10.14 -5.34
N THR A 257 -12.27 10.84 -4.65
CA THR A 257 -12.89 10.36 -3.40
C THR A 257 -14.38 10.30 -3.58
N ILE A 258 -14.99 9.19 -3.18
CA ILE A 258 -16.46 9.10 -3.11
C ILE A 258 -17.01 10.21 -2.19
N PRO A 259 -18.18 10.81 -2.49
CA PRO A 259 -18.79 11.82 -1.63
C PRO A 259 -19.25 11.26 -0.28
N LYS A 260 -19.35 12.14 0.73
CA LYS A 260 -20.01 11.84 2.00
C LYS A 260 -21.50 12.20 1.94
N ASP A 261 -22.31 11.67 2.85
CA ASP A 261 -23.74 12.00 2.95
C ASP A 261 -23.97 13.50 3.25
N SER A 262 -23.04 14.13 3.97
CA SER A 262 -22.96 15.58 4.19
C SER A 262 -22.65 16.40 2.93
N ASP A 263 -22.13 15.79 1.86
CA ASP A 263 -21.90 16.44 0.56
C ASP A 263 -23.18 16.41 -0.29
N VAL A 264 -24.22 17.11 0.18
CA VAL A 264 -25.57 17.04 -0.41
C VAL A 264 -25.68 17.55 -1.85
N THR A 265 -24.72 18.35 -2.33
CA THR A 265 -24.65 18.83 -3.72
C THR A 265 -23.25 18.67 -4.29
N LEU A 266 -23.14 18.68 -5.63
CA LEU A 266 -21.85 18.66 -6.32
C LEU A 266 -20.96 19.85 -5.91
N ASP A 267 -21.53 21.04 -5.77
CA ASP A 267 -20.75 22.21 -5.33
C ASP A 267 -20.19 22.02 -3.92
N LYS A 268 -21.00 21.47 -3.00
CA LYS A 268 -20.55 21.19 -1.63
C LYS A 268 -19.39 20.21 -1.62
N TYR A 269 -19.50 19.13 -2.39
CA TYR A 269 -18.42 18.16 -2.58
C TYR A 269 -17.13 18.82 -3.12
N LEU A 270 -17.26 19.69 -4.12
CA LEU A 270 -16.13 20.37 -4.76
C LEU A 270 -15.49 21.47 -3.90
N GLU A 271 -16.16 22.02 -2.89
CA GLU A 271 -15.59 23.04 -1.98
C GLU A 271 -14.26 22.57 -1.34
N THR A 272 -14.20 21.30 -0.94
CA THR A 272 -12.99 20.71 -0.31
C THR A 272 -11.95 20.26 -1.34
N LYS A 273 -12.26 20.33 -2.64
CA LYS A 273 -11.44 19.83 -3.76
C LYS A 273 -10.91 20.94 -4.66
N GLN A 274 -10.87 22.17 -4.16
CA GLN A 274 -10.33 23.32 -4.89
C GLN A 274 -8.80 23.28 -4.98
N PHE A 275 -8.14 22.76 -3.93
CA PHE A 275 -6.67 22.65 -3.84
C PHE A 275 -5.94 23.92 -4.30
N LYS A 276 -6.40 25.09 -3.85
CA LYS A 276 -5.78 26.38 -4.22
C LYS A 276 -4.31 26.40 -3.78
N PRO A 277 -3.40 27.00 -4.57
CA PRO A 277 -2.01 27.18 -4.16
C PRO A 277 -1.87 27.86 -2.79
N LEU A 278 -0.98 27.33 -1.95
CA LEU A 278 -0.62 27.92 -0.64
C LEU A 278 0.65 28.77 -0.72
N ARG A 279 1.22 28.90 -1.92
CA ARG A 279 2.29 29.84 -2.24
C ARG A 279 2.05 30.42 -3.63
N PRO A 280 2.60 31.61 -3.95
CA PRO A 280 2.51 32.18 -5.29
C PRO A 280 3.07 31.23 -6.37
N GLY A 281 2.39 31.16 -7.52
CA GLY A 281 2.85 30.46 -8.73
C GLY A 281 2.84 28.93 -8.69
N GLN A 282 2.39 28.28 -7.60
CA GLN A 282 2.49 26.82 -7.50
C GLN A 282 1.49 26.08 -8.39
N THR A 283 1.91 24.94 -8.95
CA THR A 283 1.09 24.14 -9.87
C THR A 283 -0.16 23.58 -9.21
N SER A 284 -0.08 23.10 -7.97
CA SER A 284 -1.17 22.47 -7.21
C SER A 284 -2.15 21.68 -8.11
N TYR A 285 -1.66 20.67 -8.83
CA TYR A 285 -2.34 20.13 -10.01
C TYR A 285 -3.73 19.56 -9.73
N TRP A 286 -3.98 19.16 -8.49
CA TRP A 286 -5.30 18.76 -8.01
C TRP A 286 -6.37 19.85 -8.16
N GLN A 287 -6.03 21.13 -8.37
CA GLN A 287 -7.00 22.17 -8.71
C GLN A 287 -7.82 21.87 -9.98
N ASN A 288 -7.39 20.90 -10.79
CA ASN A 288 -8.13 20.37 -11.94
C ASN A 288 -9.17 19.30 -11.58
N TYR A 289 -9.46 19.06 -10.29
CA TYR A 289 -10.32 17.96 -9.82
C TYR A 289 -11.66 17.88 -10.56
N ARG A 290 -12.32 19.03 -10.80
CA ARG A 290 -13.61 19.09 -11.48
C ARG A 290 -13.56 18.48 -12.89
N LYS A 291 -12.46 18.69 -13.63
CA LYS A 291 -12.25 18.11 -14.97
C LYS A 291 -12.20 16.59 -14.91
N PHE A 292 -11.49 16.07 -13.91
CA PHE A 292 -11.37 14.63 -13.69
C PHE A 292 -12.71 14.02 -13.30
N PHE A 293 -13.42 14.66 -12.37
CA PHE A 293 -14.73 14.22 -11.89
C PHE A 293 -15.76 14.16 -13.02
N VAL A 294 -15.93 15.26 -13.77
CA VAL A 294 -16.91 15.33 -14.86
C VAL A 294 -16.56 14.32 -15.96
N SER A 295 -15.30 14.21 -16.35
CA SER A 295 -14.87 13.23 -17.36
C SER A 295 -15.11 11.78 -16.92
N PHE A 296 -14.98 11.49 -15.63
CA PHE A 296 -15.31 10.18 -15.08
C PHE A 296 -16.83 9.91 -15.07
N GLN A 297 -17.64 10.89 -14.66
CA GLN A 297 -19.11 10.77 -14.73
C GLN A 297 -19.60 10.56 -16.17
N LYS A 298 -18.97 11.22 -17.16
CA LYS A 298 -19.23 10.97 -18.58
C LYS A 298 -18.83 9.57 -19.02
N ALA A 299 -17.79 8.96 -18.44
CA ALA A 299 -17.45 7.56 -18.69
C ALA A 299 -18.49 6.61 -18.09
N LEU A 300 -18.92 6.84 -16.84
CA LEU A 300 -19.91 6.01 -16.15
C LEU A 300 -21.30 6.06 -16.79
N TYR A 301 -21.81 7.26 -17.10
CA TYR A 301 -23.23 7.46 -17.42
C TYR A 301 -23.47 8.03 -18.82
N GLY A 302 -22.43 8.26 -19.61
CA GLY A 302 -22.56 8.72 -21.00
C GLY A 302 -23.48 9.94 -21.13
N ASP A 303 -24.49 9.84 -21.98
CA ASP A 303 -25.47 10.91 -22.24
C ASP A 303 -26.37 11.23 -21.04
N ALA A 304 -26.47 10.34 -20.05
CA ALA A 304 -27.27 10.58 -18.85
C ALA A 304 -26.59 11.52 -17.85
N ALA A 305 -25.26 11.67 -17.89
CA ALA A 305 -24.54 12.70 -17.15
C ALA A 305 -24.53 14.03 -17.94
N LYS A 306 -25.33 14.99 -17.48
CA LYS A 306 -25.48 16.32 -18.12
C LYS A 306 -25.26 17.45 -17.11
N ALA A 307 -25.06 18.68 -17.59
CA ALA A 307 -24.90 19.82 -16.69
C ALA A 307 -26.16 20.03 -15.83
N GLU A 308 -27.35 19.82 -16.41
CA GLU A 308 -28.64 20.07 -15.76
C GLU A 308 -28.93 19.14 -14.57
N ASN A 309 -28.30 17.96 -14.53
CA ASN A 309 -28.42 17.01 -13.41
C ASN A 309 -27.11 16.85 -12.64
N ASN A 310 -26.24 17.87 -12.67
CA ASN A 310 -24.94 17.88 -11.99
C ASN A 310 -24.09 16.65 -12.32
N TRP A 311 -24.11 16.26 -13.59
CA TRP A 311 -23.36 15.11 -14.11
C TRP A 311 -23.71 13.80 -13.41
N ALA A 312 -24.99 13.60 -13.07
CA ALA A 312 -25.47 12.44 -12.32
C ALA A 312 -24.78 12.26 -10.94
N TYR A 313 -24.36 13.34 -10.29
CA TYR A 313 -23.73 13.29 -8.97
C TYR A 313 -24.60 12.57 -7.92
N ASP A 314 -25.92 12.77 -7.96
CA ASP A 314 -26.84 12.16 -7.00
C ASP A 314 -27.05 10.66 -7.17
N TRP A 315 -26.53 10.07 -8.25
CA TRP A 315 -26.52 8.63 -8.48
C TRP A 315 -25.35 7.93 -7.78
N LEU A 316 -24.32 8.67 -7.37
CA LEU A 316 -23.19 8.12 -6.63
C LEU A 316 -23.61 7.77 -5.20
N PRO A 317 -23.21 6.59 -4.69
CA PRO A 317 -23.37 6.28 -3.27
C PRO A 317 -22.57 7.28 -2.44
N LYS A 318 -23.14 7.71 -1.32
CA LYS A 318 -22.53 8.67 -0.38
C LYS A 318 -22.22 7.96 0.93
N LEU A 319 -21.02 8.17 1.47
CA LEU A 319 -20.60 7.54 2.72
C LEU A 319 -21.12 8.31 3.95
N ASP A 320 -21.73 7.59 4.89
CA ASP A 320 -22.14 8.07 6.22
C ASP A 320 -21.00 8.08 7.24
N VAL A 321 -19.88 7.43 6.91
CA VAL A 321 -18.69 7.28 7.74
C VAL A 321 -17.44 7.43 6.87
N ASP A 322 -16.25 7.60 7.46
CA ASP A 322 -15.03 7.83 6.65
C ASP A 322 -14.67 6.68 5.69
N GLY A 323 -15.15 5.46 5.97
CA GLY A 323 -15.01 4.32 5.07
C GLY A 323 -15.57 3.03 5.66
N TYR A 324 -15.91 2.10 4.77
CA TYR A 324 -16.27 0.71 5.07
C TYR A 324 -15.07 -0.20 4.86
N ASP A 325 -14.00 0.07 5.62
CA ASP A 325 -12.81 -0.77 5.63
C ASP A 325 -13.12 -2.21 6.04
N VAL A 326 -12.23 -3.15 5.73
CA VAL A 326 -12.47 -4.59 5.94
C VAL A 326 -12.70 -4.94 7.42
N LEU A 327 -12.08 -4.23 8.36
CA LEU A 327 -12.31 -4.47 9.79
C LEU A 327 -13.74 -4.05 10.18
N ARG A 328 -14.20 -2.89 9.69
CA ARG A 328 -15.59 -2.45 9.88
C ARG A 328 -16.58 -3.36 9.18
N ALA A 329 -16.32 -3.75 7.94
CA ALA A 329 -17.20 -4.64 7.19
C ALA A 329 -17.37 -5.99 7.93
N PHE A 330 -16.29 -6.61 8.39
CA PHE A 330 -16.37 -7.88 9.11
C PHE A 330 -16.91 -7.76 10.54
N GLU A 331 -16.75 -6.61 11.20
CA GLU A 331 -17.45 -6.30 12.44
C GLU A 331 -18.98 -6.25 12.22
N ARG A 332 -19.43 -5.55 11.17
CA ARG A 332 -20.86 -5.52 10.80
C ARG A 332 -21.39 -6.90 10.41
N MET A 333 -20.60 -7.66 9.66
CA MET A 333 -20.93 -9.03 9.27
C MET A 333 -21.03 -9.95 10.50
N ASP A 334 -20.10 -9.84 11.46
CA ASP A 334 -20.18 -10.58 12.72
C ASP A 334 -21.42 -10.15 13.55
N ASN A 335 -21.85 -8.91 13.43
CA ASN A 335 -23.08 -8.43 14.05
C ASN A 335 -24.36 -8.77 13.25
N GLY A 336 -24.27 -9.56 12.17
CA GLY A 336 -25.42 -9.97 11.36
C GLY A 336 -26.03 -8.86 10.50
N GLN A 337 -25.27 -7.79 10.23
CA GLN A 337 -25.72 -6.60 9.52
C GLN A 337 -25.37 -6.60 8.02
N MET A 338 -24.97 -7.75 7.47
CA MET A 338 -24.66 -7.93 6.06
C MET A 338 -25.34 -9.19 5.54
N ASN A 339 -26.02 -9.09 4.38
CA ASN A 339 -26.71 -10.22 3.76
C ASN A 339 -25.80 -11.01 2.80
N GLY A 340 -24.93 -10.32 2.08
CA GLY A 340 -24.13 -10.90 1.01
C GLY A 340 -22.69 -10.38 0.99
N TYR A 341 -21.80 -11.17 0.39
CA TYR A 341 -20.43 -10.78 0.15
C TYR A 341 -19.92 -11.39 -1.17
N ILE A 342 -19.15 -10.62 -1.95
CA ILE A 342 -18.51 -11.10 -3.18
C ILE A 342 -16.99 -11.09 -2.96
N CYS A 343 -16.37 -12.26 -3.12
CA CYS A 343 -14.93 -12.49 -3.05
C CYS A 343 -14.41 -12.77 -4.46
N GLN A 344 -13.96 -11.74 -5.18
CA GLN A 344 -13.32 -11.87 -6.48
C GLN A 344 -11.80 -11.87 -6.32
N GLY A 345 -11.13 -12.99 -6.61
CA GLY A 345 -9.68 -13.13 -6.53
C GLY A 345 -9.08 -12.80 -5.16
N PHE A 346 -9.85 -12.99 -4.08
CA PHE A 346 -9.43 -12.68 -2.70
C PHE A 346 -9.90 -13.76 -1.72
N ASN A 347 -9.04 -14.12 -0.76
CA ASN A 347 -9.29 -15.20 0.20
C ASN A 347 -9.30 -14.67 1.65
N PRO A 348 -10.40 -14.02 2.12
CA PRO A 348 -10.46 -13.40 3.44
C PRO A 348 -10.23 -14.36 4.61
N MET A 349 -10.64 -15.63 4.50
CA MET A 349 -10.39 -16.65 5.53
C MET A 349 -8.92 -16.80 5.88
N GLN A 350 -8.04 -16.54 4.92
CA GLN A 350 -6.60 -16.60 5.14
C GLN A 350 -5.98 -15.21 5.28
N ALA A 351 -6.47 -14.20 4.55
CA ALA A 351 -5.80 -12.90 4.45
C ALA A 351 -6.17 -11.89 5.56
N PHE A 352 -7.33 -12.03 6.21
CA PHE A 352 -7.78 -11.11 7.27
C PHE A 352 -7.37 -11.58 8.67
N PRO A 353 -7.22 -10.67 9.64
CA PRO A 353 -6.83 -11.02 11.00
C PRO A 353 -7.98 -11.72 11.73
N ASP A 354 -7.65 -12.45 12.80
CA ASP A 354 -8.59 -13.26 13.58
C ASP A 354 -9.48 -14.14 12.69
N ARG A 355 -8.86 -15.17 12.11
CA ARG A 355 -9.56 -16.16 11.27
C ARG A 355 -10.81 -16.75 11.96
N GLY A 356 -10.79 -16.87 13.29
CA GLY A 356 -11.93 -17.33 14.06
C GLY A 356 -13.12 -16.39 13.91
N LYS A 357 -12.89 -15.08 14.04
CA LYS A 357 -13.90 -14.04 13.74
C LYS A 357 -14.35 -14.08 12.29
N ILE A 358 -13.43 -14.15 11.34
CA ILE A 358 -13.77 -14.20 9.90
C ILE A 358 -14.71 -15.36 9.58
N ARG A 359 -14.44 -16.56 10.08
CA ARG A 359 -15.35 -17.71 9.89
C ARG A 359 -16.73 -17.47 10.48
N ARG A 360 -16.81 -16.94 11.71
CA ARG A 360 -18.09 -16.63 12.37
C ARG A 360 -18.88 -15.58 11.59
N SER A 361 -18.21 -14.56 11.07
CA SER A 361 -18.81 -13.54 10.21
C SER A 361 -19.39 -14.16 8.94
N LEU A 362 -18.59 -14.95 8.19
CA LEU A 362 -19.06 -15.59 6.96
C LEU A 362 -20.26 -16.51 7.20
N SER A 363 -20.30 -17.21 8.34
CA SER A 363 -21.40 -18.11 8.72
C SER A 363 -22.74 -17.39 8.96
N LYS A 364 -22.73 -16.06 9.08
CA LYS A 364 -23.92 -15.22 9.30
C LYS A 364 -24.48 -14.63 8.01
N LEU A 365 -23.76 -14.74 6.89
CA LEU A 365 -24.23 -14.30 5.58
C LEU A 365 -25.41 -15.15 5.09
N LYS A 366 -26.27 -14.55 4.27
CA LYS A 366 -27.30 -15.28 3.51
C LYS A 366 -26.70 -15.91 2.26
N TYR A 367 -25.84 -15.17 1.55
CA TYR A 367 -25.11 -15.70 0.41
C TYR A 367 -23.65 -15.21 0.38
N LEU A 368 -22.79 -16.01 -0.24
CA LEU A 368 -21.40 -15.71 -0.56
C LEU A 368 -21.14 -16.09 -2.01
N VAL A 369 -20.59 -15.16 -2.80
CA VAL A 369 -20.12 -15.44 -4.16
C VAL A 369 -18.59 -15.42 -4.14
N VAL A 370 -17.96 -16.49 -4.60
CA VAL A 370 -16.50 -16.59 -4.78
C VAL A 370 -16.22 -16.72 -6.28
N ILE A 371 -15.38 -15.83 -6.81
CA ILE A 371 -14.92 -15.83 -8.20
C ILE A 371 -13.40 -16.00 -8.15
N ASP A 372 -12.90 -17.19 -8.49
CA ASP A 372 -11.47 -17.51 -8.39
C ASP A 372 -11.09 -18.63 -9.38
N PRO A 373 -9.89 -18.60 -9.99
CA PRO A 373 -9.42 -19.70 -10.83
C PRO A 373 -9.03 -20.95 -10.04
N LEU A 374 -8.98 -20.86 -8.71
CA LEU A 374 -8.60 -21.95 -7.82
C LEU A 374 -9.61 -22.16 -6.70
N ASP A 375 -9.52 -23.33 -6.09
CA ASP A 375 -10.24 -23.62 -4.85
C ASP A 375 -9.62 -22.87 -3.65
N THR A 376 -10.46 -22.27 -2.80
CA THR A 376 -10.00 -21.40 -1.70
C THR A 376 -10.60 -21.79 -0.36
N GLU A 377 -9.90 -21.46 0.73
CA GLU A 377 -10.43 -21.61 2.09
C GLU A 377 -11.71 -20.80 2.31
N THR A 378 -11.89 -19.69 1.60
CA THR A 378 -13.11 -18.88 1.69
C THR A 378 -14.30 -19.57 1.02
N ALA A 379 -14.13 -20.21 -0.14
CA ALA A 379 -15.21 -21.00 -0.76
C ALA A 379 -15.63 -22.20 0.12
N ASN A 380 -14.68 -22.74 0.90
CA ASN A 380 -14.88 -23.93 1.73
C ASN A 380 -14.99 -23.62 3.23
N PHE A 381 -15.27 -22.37 3.62
CA PHE A 381 -15.23 -21.95 5.02
C PHE A 381 -16.21 -22.75 5.92
N TRP A 382 -17.31 -23.21 5.33
CA TRP A 382 -18.40 -23.93 5.98
C TRP A 382 -18.11 -25.42 6.24
N GLN A 383 -17.13 -25.98 5.53
CA GLN A 383 -16.75 -27.39 5.65
C GLN A 383 -15.84 -27.63 6.86
N ASP A 384 -16.02 -28.77 7.52
CA ASP A 384 -15.13 -29.19 8.61
C ASP A 384 -13.84 -29.79 8.06
N TYR A 385 -12.70 -29.19 8.44
CA TYR A 385 -11.37 -29.73 8.17
C TYR A 385 -10.66 -30.11 9.48
N GLY A 386 -11.42 -30.47 10.51
CA GLY A 386 -10.90 -30.79 11.82
C GLY A 386 -10.27 -29.56 12.48
N PRO A 387 -9.16 -29.71 13.24
CA PRO A 387 -8.53 -28.58 13.93
C PRO A 387 -8.12 -27.42 13.00
N GLN A 388 -7.83 -27.69 11.73
CA GLN A 388 -7.45 -26.67 10.74
C GLN A 388 -8.64 -25.79 10.33
N ASN A 389 -9.87 -26.32 10.30
CA ASN A 389 -11.09 -25.52 10.16
C ASN A 389 -12.27 -26.16 10.92
N PRO A 390 -12.36 -25.95 12.24
CA PRO A 390 -13.44 -26.54 13.03
C PRO A 390 -14.76 -25.83 12.67
N SER A 391 -15.58 -26.53 11.89
CA SER A 391 -16.86 -26.03 11.37
C SER A 391 -17.95 -27.08 11.55
N LYS A 392 -19.20 -26.64 11.56
CA LYS A 392 -20.36 -27.53 11.64
C LYS A 392 -21.28 -27.23 10.46
N PRO A 393 -21.11 -27.92 9.31
CA PRO A 393 -21.84 -27.61 8.08
C PRO A 393 -23.36 -27.50 8.27
N ALA A 394 -23.96 -28.37 9.07
CA ALA A 394 -25.41 -28.37 9.34
C ALA A 394 -25.93 -27.11 10.07
N GLU A 395 -25.06 -26.38 10.79
CA GLU A 395 -25.43 -25.15 11.49
C GLU A 395 -25.23 -23.89 10.61
N ILE A 396 -24.56 -24.01 9.46
CA ILE A 396 -24.21 -22.88 8.59
C ILE A 396 -25.21 -22.80 7.43
N GLN A 397 -25.96 -21.70 7.36
CA GLN A 397 -27.05 -21.51 6.40
C GLN A 397 -26.69 -20.61 5.20
N THR A 398 -25.41 -20.24 5.08
CA THR A 398 -24.93 -19.39 3.97
C THR A 398 -24.93 -20.18 2.67
N GLU A 399 -25.65 -19.68 1.67
CA GLU A 399 -25.58 -20.21 0.31
C GLU A 399 -24.27 -19.76 -0.36
N VAL A 400 -23.48 -20.69 -0.88
CA VAL A 400 -22.17 -20.39 -1.49
C VAL A 400 -22.20 -20.68 -2.98
N PHE A 401 -21.92 -19.65 -3.78
CA PHE A 401 -21.69 -19.76 -5.21
C PHE A 401 -20.19 -19.69 -5.49
N GLN A 402 -19.62 -20.73 -6.07
CA GLN A 402 -18.22 -20.74 -6.51
C GLN A 402 -18.19 -20.72 -8.04
N LEU A 403 -17.79 -19.59 -8.61
CA LEU A 403 -17.76 -19.33 -10.05
C LEU A 403 -16.30 -19.44 -10.53
N PRO A 404 -15.97 -20.43 -11.38
CA PRO A 404 -14.61 -20.58 -11.89
C PRO A 404 -14.28 -19.46 -12.89
N THR A 405 -13.23 -18.69 -12.60
CA THR A 405 -12.71 -17.66 -13.51
C THR A 405 -11.39 -18.08 -14.16
N THR A 406 -10.92 -17.28 -15.11
CA THR A 406 -9.63 -17.39 -15.79
C THR A 406 -8.45 -17.07 -14.86
N CYS A 407 -7.26 -17.53 -15.25
CA CYS A 407 -6.00 -17.03 -14.73
C CYS A 407 -5.34 -16.02 -15.71
N PHE A 408 -4.23 -15.40 -15.27
CA PHE A 408 -3.53 -14.36 -16.04
C PHE A 408 -3.04 -14.79 -17.45
N ALA A 409 -2.93 -16.09 -17.72
CA ALA A 409 -2.47 -16.62 -19.01
C ALA A 409 -3.63 -16.85 -20.00
N GLU A 410 -4.88 -16.67 -19.56
CA GLU A 410 -6.08 -17.04 -20.32
C GLU A 410 -6.85 -15.81 -20.83
N GLU A 411 -6.31 -14.61 -20.61
CA GLU A 411 -6.88 -13.33 -21.04
C GLU A 411 -5.81 -12.39 -21.63
N ASP A 412 -6.25 -11.50 -22.50
CA ASP A 412 -5.52 -10.27 -22.80
C ASP A 412 -5.80 -9.23 -21.71
N GLY A 413 -4.89 -8.29 -21.50
CA GLY A 413 -5.19 -7.18 -20.61
C GLY A 413 -3.97 -6.41 -20.17
N SER A 414 -4.17 -5.54 -19.18
CA SER A 414 -3.07 -4.75 -18.60
C SER A 414 -3.00 -4.92 -17.10
N LEU A 415 -1.77 -4.89 -16.58
CA LEU A 415 -1.48 -4.84 -15.16
C LEU A 415 -0.48 -3.72 -14.87
N VAL A 416 -0.63 -3.08 -13.71
CA VAL A 416 0.21 -1.98 -13.26
C VAL A 416 1.19 -2.46 -12.20
N ASN A 417 2.48 -2.48 -12.56
CA ASN A 417 3.51 -2.92 -11.63
C ASN A 417 3.83 -1.86 -10.55
N SER A 418 4.73 -2.20 -9.63
CA SER A 418 5.18 -1.32 -8.55
C SER A 418 5.79 0.02 -9.01
N ALA A 419 6.32 0.07 -10.24
CA ALA A 419 6.90 1.26 -10.88
C ALA A 419 5.88 2.08 -11.68
N ARG A 420 4.57 1.79 -11.52
CA ARG A 420 3.45 2.44 -12.23
C ARG A 420 3.37 2.09 -13.71
N TRP A 421 4.10 1.08 -14.18
CA TRP A 421 4.07 0.68 -15.59
C TRP A 421 2.82 -0.15 -15.84
N LEU A 422 1.90 0.40 -16.64
CA LEU A 422 0.81 -0.33 -17.28
C LEU A 422 1.42 -1.17 -18.40
N GLN A 423 1.40 -2.48 -18.22
CA GLN A 423 1.99 -3.43 -19.17
C GLN A 423 0.90 -4.32 -19.75
N TRP A 424 0.80 -4.33 -21.08
CA TRP A 424 -0.11 -5.23 -21.78
C TRP A 424 0.43 -6.66 -21.81
N HIS A 425 -0.46 -7.64 -21.65
CA HIS A 425 -0.19 -9.07 -21.84
C HIS A 425 -1.24 -9.67 -22.77
N TRP A 426 -0.93 -10.88 -23.27
CA TRP A 426 -1.75 -11.57 -24.24
C TRP A 426 -2.16 -12.95 -23.75
N LYS A 427 -3.37 -13.36 -24.12
CA LYS A 427 -3.90 -14.69 -23.91
C LYS A 427 -3.00 -15.73 -24.56
N ALA A 428 -2.67 -16.76 -23.81
CA ALA A 428 -1.84 -17.88 -24.24
C ALA A 428 -2.63 -19.18 -24.42
N ALA A 429 -3.72 -19.38 -23.67
CA ALA A 429 -4.57 -20.57 -23.74
C ALA A 429 -6.02 -20.25 -23.36
N ASP A 430 -6.95 -21.16 -23.66
CA ASP A 430 -8.30 -21.13 -23.11
C ASP A 430 -8.30 -21.66 -21.66
N ALA A 431 -9.27 -21.19 -20.87
CA ALA A 431 -9.44 -21.62 -19.49
C ALA A 431 -9.95 -23.08 -19.42
N PRO A 432 -9.60 -23.83 -18.35
CA PRO A 432 -10.01 -25.22 -18.21
C PRO A 432 -11.51 -25.36 -17.93
N GLY A 433 -12.09 -26.45 -18.43
CA GLY A 433 -13.49 -26.80 -18.18
C GLY A 433 -14.46 -25.75 -18.74
N GLU A 434 -15.29 -25.18 -17.87
CA GLU A 434 -16.29 -24.17 -18.21
C GLU A 434 -15.97 -22.80 -17.59
N ALA A 435 -14.71 -22.59 -17.15
CA ALA A 435 -14.27 -21.33 -16.59
C ALA A 435 -14.49 -20.16 -17.58
N LYS A 436 -14.84 -18.99 -17.05
CA LYS A 436 -15.16 -17.80 -17.84
C LYS A 436 -14.31 -16.61 -17.41
N PRO A 437 -13.96 -15.68 -18.32
CA PRO A 437 -13.32 -14.43 -17.96
C PRO A 437 -14.05 -13.66 -16.87
N ASP A 438 -13.32 -12.95 -16.01
CA ASP A 438 -13.92 -12.08 -14.99
C ASP A 438 -14.87 -11.07 -15.63
N LEU A 439 -14.53 -10.55 -16.82
CA LEU A 439 -15.39 -9.64 -17.59
C LEU A 439 -16.71 -10.28 -17.99
N TRP A 440 -16.70 -11.53 -18.42
CA TRP A 440 -17.92 -12.27 -18.79
C TRP A 440 -18.81 -12.50 -17.58
N ILE A 441 -18.23 -12.90 -16.44
CA ILE A 441 -18.97 -13.14 -15.19
C ILE A 441 -19.62 -11.83 -14.72
N MET A 442 -18.86 -10.74 -14.67
CA MET A 442 -19.37 -9.44 -14.22
C MET A 442 -20.40 -8.85 -15.18
N ALA A 443 -20.22 -8.97 -16.49
CA ALA A 443 -21.22 -8.58 -17.49
C ALA A 443 -22.52 -9.38 -17.30
N GLY A 444 -22.40 -10.70 -17.11
CA GLY A 444 -23.54 -11.58 -16.88
C GLY A 444 -24.33 -11.24 -15.61
N LEU A 445 -23.66 -10.89 -14.52
CA LEU A 445 -24.30 -10.44 -13.29
C LEU A 445 -24.99 -9.08 -13.48
N TYR A 446 -24.31 -8.12 -14.11
CA TYR A 446 -24.85 -6.80 -14.38
C TYR A 446 -26.11 -6.84 -15.24
N HIS A 447 -26.09 -7.56 -16.37
CA HIS A 447 -27.25 -7.62 -17.28
C HIS A 447 -28.46 -8.30 -16.67
N ARG A 448 -28.26 -9.34 -15.85
CA ARG A 448 -29.35 -9.98 -15.10
C ARG A 448 -29.97 -9.01 -14.10
N LEU A 449 -29.13 -8.32 -13.33
CA LEU A 449 -29.59 -7.29 -12.39
C LEU A 449 -30.35 -6.17 -13.10
N LYS A 450 -29.77 -5.60 -14.16
CA LYS A 450 -30.38 -4.54 -14.97
C LYS A 450 -31.74 -4.97 -15.55
N SER A 451 -31.82 -6.18 -16.09
CA SER A 451 -33.06 -6.73 -16.65
C SER A 451 -34.15 -6.91 -15.60
N MET A 452 -33.79 -7.37 -14.39
CA MET A 452 -34.74 -7.48 -13.27
C MET A 452 -35.26 -6.10 -12.85
N TYR A 453 -34.38 -5.11 -12.69
CA TYR A 453 -34.80 -3.74 -12.35
C TYR A 453 -35.64 -3.09 -13.44
N ALA A 454 -35.35 -3.35 -14.73
CA ALA A 454 -36.14 -2.83 -15.84
C ALA A 454 -37.55 -3.45 -15.91
N LYS A 455 -37.66 -4.74 -15.57
CA LYS A 455 -38.92 -5.48 -15.62
C LYS A 455 -39.79 -5.26 -14.37
N ASP A 456 -39.19 -5.42 -13.20
CA ASP A 456 -39.90 -5.55 -11.93
C ASP A 456 -39.82 -4.25 -11.08
N GLY A 457 -39.03 -3.26 -11.51
CA GLY A 457 -38.75 -2.05 -10.72
C GLY A 457 -37.81 -2.34 -9.55
N GLY A 458 -37.77 -1.43 -8.56
CA GLY A 458 -36.95 -1.60 -7.36
C GLY A 458 -36.64 -0.29 -6.66
N ALA A 459 -35.85 -0.37 -5.60
CA ALA A 459 -35.35 0.81 -4.91
C ALA A 459 -34.33 1.54 -5.80
N PHE A 460 -34.64 2.78 -6.17
CA PHE A 460 -33.79 3.70 -6.93
C PHE A 460 -33.10 3.06 -8.17
N PRO A 461 -33.87 2.72 -9.22
CA PRO A 461 -33.37 1.98 -10.38
C PRO A 461 -32.41 2.79 -11.28
N ASP A 462 -32.51 4.12 -11.26
CA ASP A 462 -31.83 5.03 -12.19
C ASP A 462 -30.32 4.77 -12.36
N PRO A 463 -29.48 4.69 -11.31
CA PRO A 463 -28.06 4.41 -11.44
C PRO A 463 -27.74 3.06 -12.11
N ILE A 464 -28.61 2.06 -11.98
CA ILE A 464 -28.41 0.73 -12.59
C ILE A 464 -28.80 0.77 -14.07
N LEU A 465 -29.96 1.36 -14.37
CA LEU A 465 -30.51 1.40 -15.73
C LEU A 465 -29.70 2.31 -16.66
N ASN A 466 -29.17 3.42 -16.13
CA ASN A 466 -28.46 4.44 -16.91
C ASN A 466 -26.93 4.30 -16.91
N LEU A 467 -26.36 3.28 -16.23
CA LEU A 467 -24.94 2.97 -16.37
C LEU A 467 -24.64 2.63 -17.84
N SER A 468 -23.61 3.29 -18.39
CA SER A 468 -23.12 3.07 -19.75
C SER A 468 -22.52 1.68 -19.88
N TRP A 469 -22.89 0.97 -20.95
CA TRP A 469 -22.37 -0.36 -21.26
C TRP A 469 -22.25 -0.55 -22.78
N SER A 470 -21.53 0.37 -23.40
CA SER A 470 -21.46 0.52 -24.86
C SER A 470 -20.29 -0.29 -25.47
N TYR A 471 -20.27 -1.59 -25.20
CA TYR A 471 -19.28 -2.52 -25.74
C TYR A 471 -19.81 -3.22 -26.99
N ALA A 472 -18.91 -3.59 -27.91
CA ALA A 472 -19.28 -4.23 -29.18
C ALA A 472 -20.07 -5.54 -28.95
N ASP A 473 -19.64 -6.35 -27.99
CA ASP A 473 -20.44 -7.41 -27.39
C ASP A 473 -20.73 -7.06 -25.91
N PRO A 474 -21.97 -6.66 -25.57
CA PRO A 474 -22.34 -6.34 -24.21
C PRO A 474 -22.17 -7.51 -23.23
N ALA A 475 -22.25 -8.76 -23.70
CA ALA A 475 -22.11 -9.95 -22.85
C ALA A 475 -20.65 -10.33 -22.60
N GLU A 476 -19.73 -9.89 -23.46
CA GLU A 476 -18.31 -10.19 -23.36
C GLU A 476 -17.44 -8.97 -23.75
N PRO A 477 -17.41 -7.91 -22.90
CA PRO A 477 -16.58 -6.73 -23.14
C PRO A 477 -15.10 -7.09 -23.34
N GLN A 478 -14.44 -6.45 -24.29
CA GLN A 478 -13.04 -6.76 -24.57
C GLN A 478 -12.08 -5.87 -23.76
N PRO A 479 -10.96 -6.40 -23.24
CA PRO A 479 -9.95 -5.63 -22.52
C PRO A 479 -9.46 -4.37 -23.25
N ALA A 480 -9.39 -4.41 -24.60
CA ALA A 480 -9.00 -3.28 -25.43
C ALA A 480 -10.02 -2.13 -25.43
N GLU A 481 -11.32 -2.43 -25.35
CA GLU A 481 -12.38 -1.42 -25.25
C GLU A 481 -12.32 -0.72 -23.90
N LEU A 482 -12.22 -1.50 -22.82
CA LEU A 482 -12.03 -1.00 -21.46
C LEU A 482 -10.77 -0.13 -21.33
N ALA A 483 -9.65 -0.55 -21.90
CA ALA A 483 -8.41 0.23 -21.85
C ALA A 483 -8.52 1.60 -22.54
N ARG A 484 -9.21 1.68 -23.69
CA ARG A 484 -9.52 2.95 -24.38
C ARG A 484 -10.50 3.81 -23.59
N GLU A 485 -11.48 3.20 -22.92
CA GLU A 485 -12.38 3.91 -22.02
C GLU A 485 -11.62 4.51 -20.83
N MET A 486 -10.73 3.73 -20.21
CA MET A 486 -9.89 4.19 -19.09
C MET A 486 -8.98 5.34 -19.53
N ASN A 487 -8.38 5.26 -20.72
CA ASN A 487 -7.60 6.36 -21.33
C ASN A 487 -8.46 7.62 -21.51
N GLY A 488 -9.62 7.47 -22.14
CA GLY A 488 -10.52 8.56 -22.44
C GLY A 488 -10.46 9.07 -23.89
N ARG A 489 -11.50 9.82 -24.26
CA ARG A 489 -11.69 10.40 -25.60
C ARG A 489 -12.45 11.72 -25.56
N ALA A 490 -12.35 12.49 -26.63
CA ALA A 490 -13.24 13.61 -26.89
C ALA A 490 -14.63 13.10 -27.32
N LEU A 491 -15.70 13.68 -26.77
CA LEU A 491 -17.09 13.33 -27.09
C LEU A 491 -17.66 14.20 -28.21
N VAL A 492 -17.09 15.38 -28.41
CA VAL A 492 -17.43 16.33 -29.49
C VAL A 492 -16.16 16.87 -30.12
N ASP A 493 -16.30 17.61 -31.23
CA ASP A 493 -15.18 18.40 -31.75
C ASP A 493 -14.81 19.50 -30.76
N ILE A 494 -13.57 19.44 -30.28
CA ILE A 494 -13.01 20.39 -29.34
C ILE A 494 -12.19 21.41 -30.12
N LYS A 495 -12.51 22.68 -29.90
CA LYS A 495 -11.84 23.82 -30.54
C LYS A 495 -10.91 24.55 -29.57
N ASP A 496 -9.86 25.14 -30.11
CA ASP A 496 -9.03 26.13 -29.40
C ASP A 496 -9.65 27.54 -29.46
N ASP A 497 -8.98 28.52 -28.87
CA ASP A 497 -9.42 29.91 -28.81
C ASP A 497 -9.52 30.59 -30.19
N THR A 498 -8.89 30.01 -31.22
CA THR A 498 -9.00 30.48 -32.62
C THR A 498 -10.20 29.87 -33.35
N GLY A 499 -10.89 28.92 -32.72
CA GLY A 499 -12.00 28.17 -33.32
C GLY A 499 -11.55 26.96 -34.15
N ALA A 500 -10.25 26.66 -34.21
CA ALA A 500 -9.71 25.51 -34.92
C ALA A 500 -9.97 24.22 -34.11
N VAL A 501 -10.39 23.15 -34.78
CA VAL A 501 -10.59 21.84 -34.13
C VAL A 501 -9.23 21.25 -33.78
N VAL A 502 -8.97 21.10 -32.48
CA VAL A 502 -7.73 20.54 -31.94
C VAL A 502 -7.88 19.08 -31.48
N LEU A 503 -9.10 18.63 -31.17
CA LEU A 503 -9.45 17.22 -30.99
C LEU A 503 -10.79 16.94 -31.66
N LYS A 504 -10.87 15.88 -32.46
CA LYS A 504 -12.11 15.48 -33.13
C LYS A 504 -12.99 14.63 -32.22
N ALA A 505 -14.30 14.67 -32.42
CA ALA A 505 -15.22 13.75 -31.75
C ALA A 505 -14.79 12.28 -31.95
N GLY A 506 -14.77 11.51 -30.85
CA GLY A 506 -14.35 10.10 -30.84
C GLY A 506 -12.84 9.87 -30.68
N GLN A 507 -12.00 10.88 -30.92
CA GLN A 507 -10.55 10.77 -30.86
C GLN A 507 -10.06 10.45 -29.44
N GLN A 508 -9.15 9.47 -29.30
CA GLN A 508 -8.50 9.16 -28.02
C GLN A 508 -7.66 10.34 -27.52
N LEU A 509 -7.67 10.57 -26.20
CA LEU A 509 -6.86 11.62 -25.58
C LEU A 509 -5.37 11.20 -25.53
N ASP A 510 -4.48 12.14 -25.80
CA ASP A 510 -3.03 12.00 -25.66
C ASP A 510 -2.57 12.13 -24.19
N GLY A 511 -3.37 12.75 -23.33
CA GLY A 511 -3.07 12.91 -21.92
C GLY A 511 -4.12 13.68 -21.14
N PHE A 512 -4.04 13.61 -19.81
CA PHE A 512 -5.02 14.22 -18.91
C PHE A 512 -5.11 15.75 -18.95
N ALA A 513 -4.12 16.43 -19.54
CA ALA A 513 -4.17 17.88 -19.74
C ALA A 513 -5.28 18.31 -20.72
N GLN A 514 -5.80 17.37 -21.52
CA GLN A 514 -6.88 17.60 -22.48
C GLN A 514 -8.28 17.42 -21.87
N LEU A 515 -8.39 16.91 -20.63
CA LEU A 515 -9.68 16.72 -19.96
C LEU A 515 -10.34 18.07 -19.65
N ARG A 516 -11.67 18.10 -19.76
CA ARG A 516 -12.53 19.27 -19.53
C ARG A 516 -13.60 18.97 -18.47
N ASP A 517 -14.22 20.02 -17.95
CA ASP A 517 -15.26 19.97 -16.92
C ASP A 517 -16.66 20.36 -17.44
N ASP A 518 -16.80 20.47 -18.76
CA ASP A 518 -18.02 20.86 -19.48
C ASP A 518 -18.75 19.65 -20.12
N GLY A 519 -18.31 18.43 -19.82
CA GLY A 519 -18.88 17.19 -20.35
C GLY A 519 -18.47 16.84 -21.78
N THR A 520 -17.53 17.56 -22.38
CA THR A 520 -17.05 17.31 -23.75
C THR A 520 -15.95 16.24 -23.85
N THR A 521 -15.43 15.78 -22.71
CA THR A 521 -14.45 14.68 -22.62
C THR A 521 -14.94 13.60 -21.67
N MET A 522 -14.48 12.36 -21.88
CA MET A 522 -14.63 11.28 -20.92
C MET A 522 -13.31 10.58 -20.64
N SER A 523 -13.16 10.00 -19.45
CA SER A 523 -12.03 9.15 -19.06
C SER A 523 -12.42 8.28 -17.87
N GLY A 524 -12.27 6.96 -17.98
CA GLY A 524 -12.51 6.04 -16.87
C GLY A 524 -11.49 6.19 -15.74
N CYS A 525 -10.26 6.61 -16.03
CA CYS A 525 -9.23 6.89 -15.02
C CYS A 525 -8.27 7.98 -15.53
N TRP A 526 -8.37 9.21 -14.99
CA TRP A 526 -7.64 10.36 -15.56
C TRP A 526 -6.11 10.16 -15.59
N ILE A 527 -5.53 9.49 -14.59
CA ILE A 527 -4.08 9.22 -14.57
C ILE A 527 -3.65 8.24 -15.67
N PHE A 528 -4.57 7.51 -16.29
CA PHE A 528 -4.29 6.60 -17.42
C PHE A 528 -4.46 7.28 -18.78
N ALA A 529 -4.98 8.51 -18.85
CA ALA A 529 -5.01 9.27 -20.09
C ALA A 529 -3.59 9.42 -20.67
N GLY A 530 -3.40 8.90 -21.89
CA GLY A 530 -2.12 8.70 -22.57
C GLY A 530 -1.66 7.25 -22.70
N CYS A 531 -2.32 6.28 -22.05
CA CYS A 531 -1.94 4.86 -22.13
C CYS A 531 -2.39 4.19 -23.45
N TRP A 532 -3.43 4.71 -24.09
CA TRP A 532 -3.92 4.25 -25.40
C TRP A 532 -4.42 5.45 -26.21
N THR A 533 -3.58 5.94 -27.12
CA THR A 533 -3.87 7.14 -27.93
C THR A 533 -4.20 6.76 -29.38
N GLU A 534 -4.39 7.73 -30.26
CA GLU A 534 -4.46 7.50 -31.72
C GLU A 534 -3.17 6.88 -32.29
N LYS A 535 -2.06 6.96 -31.55
CA LYS A 535 -0.81 6.27 -31.90
C LYS A 535 -0.82 4.78 -31.52
N GLY A 536 -1.93 4.29 -30.96
CA GLY A 536 -2.12 2.92 -30.51
C GLY A 536 -1.86 2.69 -29.03
N ASN A 537 -1.87 1.41 -28.64
CA ASN A 537 -1.69 0.95 -27.27
C ASN A 537 -0.24 1.15 -26.80
N GLN A 538 -0.01 2.17 -25.96
CA GLN A 538 1.32 2.50 -25.44
C GLN A 538 1.81 1.47 -24.41
N MET A 539 0.88 0.76 -23.75
CA MET A 539 1.17 -0.28 -22.75
C MET A 539 1.78 -1.53 -23.39
N ALA A 540 1.57 -1.72 -24.68
CA ALA A 540 2.10 -2.85 -25.46
C ALA A 540 3.48 -2.59 -26.10
N ARG A 541 4.07 -1.39 -25.93
CA ARG A 541 5.39 -1.08 -26.49
C ARG A 541 6.48 -1.95 -25.87
N ARG A 542 7.42 -2.42 -26.69
CA ARG A 542 8.50 -3.37 -26.31
C ARG A 542 9.91 -2.88 -26.64
N ASP A 543 10.08 -1.57 -26.86
CA ASP A 543 11.40 -0.99 -27.08
C ASP A 543 12.10 -0.80 -25.73
N ALA A 544 13.11 -1.64 -25.49
CA ALA A 544 13.89 -1.69 -24.25
C ALA A 544 15.07 -0.71 -24.21
N SER A 545 15.18 0.20 -25.19
CA SER A 545 16.25 1.21 -25.22
C SER A 545 16.28 2.00 -23.91
N ASP A 546 17.42 1.98 -23.23
CA ASP A 546 17.70 2.68 -21.96
C ASP A 546 18.70 3.80 -22.23
N PRO A 547 18.24 5.04 -22.49
CA PRO A 547 19.13 6.13 -22.81
C PRO A 547 20.08 6.40 -21.64
N ARG A 548 21.38 6.26 -21.90
CA ARG A 548 22.49 6.43 -20.92
C ARG A 548 22.68 5.29 -19.93
N ASP A 549 22.11 4.10 -20.17
CA ASP A 549 22.18 2.98 -19.24
C ASP A 549 21.71 3.40 -17.82
N ALA A 550 20.70 4.28 -17.76
CA ALA A 550 20.24 4.93 -16.55
C ALA A 550 19.21 4.11 -15.77
N GLY A 551 18.81 2.95 -16.29
CA GLY A 551 17.71 2.14 -15.75
C GLY A 551 16.33 2.66 -16.14
N ILE A 552 16.22 3.45 -17.21
CA ILE A 552 14.94 4.02 -17.66
C ILE A 552 14.73 3.69 -19.14
N ALA A 553 13.79 2.78 -19.42
CA ALA A 553 13.33 2.46 -20.77
C ALA A 553 12.01 3.18 -21.08
N PRO A 554 12.03 4.42 -21.61
CA PRO A 554 10.82 5.24 -21.78
C PRO A 554 9.84 4.67 -22.83
N ASN A 555 10.33 3.82 -23.73
CA ASN A 555 9.54 3.19 -24.79
C ASN A 555 9.13 1.74 -24.46
N TRP A 556 9.44 1.25 -23.26
CA TRP A 556 8.91 -0.03 -22.78
C TRP A 556 7.64 0.21 -21.98
N ALA A 557 6.52 -0.34 -22.47
CA ALA A 557 5.19 -0.14 -21.92
C ALA A 557 4.87 1.36 -21.73
N TRP A 558 4.00 1.70 -20.77
CA TRP A 558 3.69 3.09 -20.44
C TRP A 558 3.50 3.26 -18.93
N ALA A 559 4.06 4.31 -18.34
CA ALA A 559 3.93 4.58 -16.91
C ALA A 559 3.00 5.75 -16.63
N TRP A 560 2.09 5.65 -15.67
CA TRP A 560 1.37 6.84 -15.21
C TRP A 560 2.21 7.60 -14.18
N PRO A 561 2.16 8.95 -14.12
CA PRO A 561 1.44 9.83 -15.03
C PRO A 561 2.27 10.18 -16.27
N ALA A 562 1.64 10.25 -17.45
CA ALA A 562 2.22 10.78 -18.70
C ALA A 562 3.63 10.24 -19.05
N ASN A 563 3.86 8.95 -18.81
CA ASN A 563 5.12 8.23 -19.02
C ASN A 563 6.31 8.68 -18.15
N ARG A 564 6.08 9.46 -17.09
CA ARG A 564 7.11 9.89 -16.12
C ARG A 564 7.58 8.72 -15.27
N ARG A 565 8.86 8.37 -15.36
CA ARG A 565 9.41 7.16 -14.74
C ARG A 565 9.94 7.41 -13.33
N ILE A 566 10.52 8.58 -13.08
CA ILE A 566 10.91 9.07 -11.75
C ILE A 566 9.98 10.22 -11.36
N LEU A 567 9.15 10.02 -10.33
CA LEU A 567 8.32 11.08 -9.78
C LEU A 567 9.17 12.16 -9.14
N TYR A 568 8.68 13.40 -9.19
CA TYR A 568 9.30 14.57 -8.57
C TYR A 568 10.69 14.89 -9.15
N ASN A 569 10.99 14.45 -10.38
CA ASN A 569 12.32 14.58 -10.97
C ASN A 569 12.79 16.04 -11.17
N ARG A 570 11.91 17.05 -11.05
CA ARG A 570 12.33 18.45 -10.88
C ARG A 570 13.22 18.66 -9.67
N ALA A 571 13.03 17.91 -8.59
CA ALA A 571 13.86 17.99 -7.39
C ALA A 571 15.28 17.42 -7.58
N SER A 572 15.58 16.80 -8.74
CA SER A 572 16.93 16.33 -9.10
C SER A 572 17.90 17.43 -9.52
N ALA A 573 17.39 18.66 -9.68
CA ALA A 573 18.16 19.83 -10.04
C ALA A 573 17.91 20.97 -9.05
N ASP A 574 18.84 21.90 -8.96
CA ASP A 574 18.79 23.09 -8.11
C ASP A 574 17.82 24.17 -8.62
N LEU A 575 17.81 25.33 -7.95
CA LEU A 575 16.94 26.46 -8.29
C LEU A 575 17.29 27.11 -9.63
N ASP A 576 18.52 26.93 -10.13
CA ASP A 576 18.96 27.41 -11.45
C ASP A 576 18.70 26.38 -12.56
N GLY A 577 18.26 25.17 -12.18
CA GLY A 577 17.98 24.06 -13.08
C GLY A 577 19.20 23.22 -13.46
N LYS A 578 20.28 23.29 -12.67
CA LYS A 578 21.45 22.42 -12.79
C LYS A 578 21.27 21.18 -11.94
N ALA A 579 21.58 20.00 -12.48
CA ALA A 579 21.45 18.75 -11.74
C ALA A 579 22.36 18.72 -10.49
N TRP A 580 21.85 18.21 -9.36
CA TRP A 580 22.64 18.00 -8.14
C TRP A 580 23.83 17.06 -8.38
N ASN A 581 23.58 16.00 -9.16
CA ASN A 581 24.60 15.09 -9.65
C ASN A 581 24.80 15.29 -11.17
N PRO A 582 25.83 16.02 -11.61
CA PRO A 582 26.08 16.27 -13.03
C PRO A 582 26.52 15.02 -13.81
N HIS A 583 26.96 13.96 -13.12
CA HIS A 583 27.29 12.68 -13.75
C HIS A 583 26.05 11.82 -14.04
N LYS A 584 24.95 12.05 -13.31
CA LYS A 584 23.68 11.33 -13.48
C LYS A 584 22.48 12.29 -13.53
N PRO A 585 22.44 13.27 -14.45
CA PRO A 585 21.37 14.27 -14.47
C PRO A 585 20.07 13.63 -14.97
N VAL A 586 19.02 13.62 -14.15
CA VAL A 586 17.69 13.09 -14.55
C VAL A 586 17.05 14.04 -15.56
N ILE A 587 16.84 15.29 -15.13
CA ILE A 587 16.46 16.42 -15.99
C ILE A 587 17.28 17.67 -15.64
N GLN A 588 17.39 18.60 -16.59
CA GLN A 588 18.06 19.90 -16.42
C GLN A 588 17.44 20.96 -17.33
N TRP A 589 17.62 22.23 -16.99
CA TRP A 589 17.18 23.35 -17.81
C TRP A 589 18.20 23.66 -18.90
N ASN A 590 17.77 23.76 -20.17
CA ASN A 590 18.66 24.06 -21.30
C ASN A 590 18.61 25.52 -21.79
N GLY A 591 17.92 26.41 -21.07
CA GLY A 591 17.65 27.79 -21.48
C GLY A 591 16.24 28.02 -22.02
N SER A 592 15.56 26.97 -22.49
CA SER A 592 14.21 27.05 -23.09
C SER A 592 13.19 26.04 -22.53
N LYS A 593 13.65 24.85 -22.16
CA LYS A 593 12.82 23.78 -21.61
C LYS A 593 13.63 22.83 -20.72
N TRP A 594 12.94 22.06 -19.89
CA TRP A 594 13.48 20.93 -19.16
C TRP A 594 13.76 19.75 -20.11
N VAL A 595 14.99 19.25 -20.10
CA VAL A 595 15.46 18.14 -20.93
C VAL A 595 16.16 17.09 -20.08
N GLY A 596 16.14 15.83 -20.51
CA GLY A 596 16.70 14.72 -19.74
C GLY A 596 16.41 13.36 -20.37
N PHE A 597 16.70 12.27 -19.65
CA PHE A 597 16.31 10.92 -20.10
C PHE A 597 14.86 10.57 -19.71
N ASP A 598 14.24 11.35 -18.81
CA ASP A 598 12.88 11.14 -18.31
C ASP A 598 11.98 12.31 -18.69
N VAL A 599 10.68 12.08 -18.70
CA VAL A 599 9.67 13.12 -18.90
C VAL A 599 9.64 14.01 -17.65
N PRO A 600 9.73 15.35 -17.76
CA PRO A 600 9.65 16.24 -16.60
C PRO A 600 8.34 16.03 -15.83
N ASP A 601 8.44 15.74 -14.53
CA ASP A 601 7.33 15.81 -13.57
C ASP A 601 7.09 17.25 -13.14
N TYR A 602 6.88 18.08 -14.15
CA TYR A 602 6.90 19.53 -14.07
C TYR A 602 6.37 20.14 -15.38
N GLY A 603 6.09 21.44 -15.39
CA GLY A 603 5.82 22.15 -16.64
C GLY A 603 7.09 22.22 -17.49
N PRO A 604 7.11 21.66 -18.71
CA PRO A 604 8.36 21.50 -19.48
C PRO A 604 9.01 22.83 -19.85
N THR A 605 8.25 23.93 -19.90
CA THR A 605 8.72 25.28 -20.24
C THR A 605 8.72 26.26 -19.06
N VAL A 606 8.34 25.79 -17.86
CA VAL A 606 8.37 26.63 -16.64
C VAL A 606 9.82 26.93 -16.32
N LYS A 607 10.17 28.21 -16.26
CA LYS A 607 11.54 28.65 -16.11
C LYS A 607 11.96 28.52 -14.65
N PRO A 608 13.23 28.19 -14.34
CA PRO A 608 13.66 28.03 -12.95
C PRO A 608 13.37 29.26 -12.06
N GLN A 609 13.46 30.46 -12.63
CA GLN A 609 13.19 31.73 -11.95
C GLN A 609 11.69 32.02 -11.69
N ASP A 610 10.76 31.25 -12.26
CA ASP A 610 9.33 31.35 -11.95
C ASP A 610 8.99 30.79 -10.55
N GLY A 611 9.95 30.10 -9.89
CA GLY A 611 9.82 29.69 -8.48
C GLY A 611 8.78 28.59 -8.20
N VAL A 612 8.37 27.82 -9.20
CA VAL A 612 7.41 26.71 -9.04
C VAL A 612 8.10 25.51 -8.39
N GLY A 613 7.52 24.96 -7.33
CA GLY A 613 8.09 23.85 -6.57
C GLY A 613 7.98 22.48 -7.27
N PRO A 614 8.90 21.53 -6.97
CA PRO A 614 8.94 20.23 -7.66
C PRO A 614 7.80 19.27 -7.32
N PHE A 615 7.07 19.48 -6.22
CA PHE A 615 5.99 18.60 -5.79
C PHE A 615 4.65 19.11 -6.29
N ILE A 616 4.42 18.96 -7.60
CA ILE A 616 3.33 19.63 -8.32
C ILE A 616 1.92 19.30 -7.83
N MET A 617 1.74 18.19 -7.09
CA MET A 617 0.45 17.78 -6.51
C MET A 617 0.17 18.47 -5.16
N ASN A 618 1.17 19.06 -4.50
CA ASN A 618 1.01 19.76 -3.23
C ASN A 618 0.69 21.24 -3.46
N GLN A 619 -0.18 21.80 -2.62
CA GLN A 619 -0.63 23.20 -2.74
C GLN A 619 0.53 24.20 -2.57
N GLU A 620 1.51 23.85 -1.74
CA GLU A 620 2.72 24.62 -1.49
C GLU A 620 3.88 24.29 -2.44
N GLY A 621 3.72 23.30 -3.33
CA GLY A 621 4.77 22.84 -4.26
C GLY A 621 5.98 22.15 -3.60
N GLN A 622 5.93 21.87 -2.30
CA GLN A 622 7.04 21.35 -1.49
C GLN A 622 6.77 19.98 -0.89
N GLY A 623 7.83 19.25 -0.55
CA GLY A 623 7.78 18.03 0.24
C GLY A 623 7.51 18.34 1.72
N ARG A 624 6.65 17.54 2.35
CA ARG A 624 6.18 17.84 3.72
C ARG A 624 7.03 17.13 4.77
N LEU A 625 7.80 17.90 5.56
CA LEU A 625 8.33 17.47 6.84
C LEU A 625 7.24 17.50 7.91
N PHE A 626 6.45 18.58 7.96
CA PHE A 626 5.22 18.69 8.74
C PHE A 626 3.99 18.38 7.86
N ALA A 627 3.19 17.38 8.22
CA ALA A 627 2.13 16.86 7.36
C ALA A 627 0.81 17.66 7.38
N ARG A 628 0.71 18.70 8.21
CA ARG A 628 -0.57 19.38 8.50
C ARG A 628 -1.61 18.41 9.09
N GLY A 629 -2.89 18.74 9.05
CA GLY A 629 -4.01 17.91 9.48
C GLY A 629 -4.27 16.63 8.65
N LEU A 630 -3.32 16.19 7.81
CA LEU A 630 -3.52 15.10 6.86
C LEU A 630 -3.35 13.70 7.47
N MET A 631 -2.70 13.59 8.63
CA MET A 631 -2.58 12.34 9.38
C MET A 631 -3.59 12.32 10.52
N VAL A 632 -4.11 11.15 10.88
CA VAL A 632 -5.10 10.98 11.96
C VAL A 632 -4.49 11.22 13.34
N GLU A 633 -3.26 10.79 13.53
CA GLU A 633 -2.58 10.69 14.81
C GLU A 633 -1.46 11.73 15.03
N GLY A 634 -1.20 12.62 14.06
CA GLY A 634 -0.27 13.74 14.26
C GLY A 634 0.52 14.18 13.02
N PRO A 635 0.92 15.47 12.93
CA PRO A 635 1.64 15.98 11.76
C PRO A 635 3.13 15.56 11.70
N PHE A 636 3.69 15.12 12.83
CA PHE A 636 4.97 14.42 12.93
C PHE A 636 4.77 12.97 13.41
N PRO A 637 5.62 12.02 12.97
CA PRO A 637 5.65 10.66 13.52
C PRO A 637 6.01 10.66 15.02
N GLU A 638 5.33 9.82 15.80
CA GLU A 638 5.62 9.60 17.23
C GLU A 638 5.55 8.10 17.56
N HIS A 639 6.45 7.63 18.43
CA HIS A 639 6.51 6.22 18.82
C HIS A 639 5.36 5.83 19.74
N TYR A 640 4.48 4.97 19.24
CA TYR A 640 3.50 4.25 20.06
C TYR A 640 3.75 2.75 19.95
N GLU A 641 3.60 2.04 21.07
CA GLU A 641 3.71 0.59 21.11
C GLU A 641 2.56 -0.09 20.35
N PRO A 642 2.78 -1.28 19.76
CA PRO A 642 1.70 -2.15 19.29
C PRO A 642 0.62 -2.35 20.37
N PHE A 643 -0.62 -2.66 19.96
CA PHE A 643 -1.71 -2.87 20.91
C PHE A 643 -1.45 -4.04 21.85
N GLU A 644 -0.76 -5.07 21.35
CA GLU A 644 -0.18 -6.14 22.15
C GLU A 644 1.34 -6.00 22.13
N SER A 645 1.92 -5.42 23.18
CA SER A 645 3.37 -5.20 23.30
C SER A 645 3.96 -5.92 24.51
N PRO A 646 5.18 -6.49 24.40
CA PRO A 646 5.88 -7.12 25.52
C PRO A 646 6.44 -6.08 26.52
N ALA A 647 6.39 -4.80 26.18
CA ALA A 647 6.97 -3.70 26.94
C ALA A 647 5.95 -2.58 27.17
N GLU A 648 6.25 -1.74 28.16
CA GLU A 648 5.57 -0.45 28.33
C GLU A 648 6.19 0.60 27.40
N ASN A 649 5.43 1.66 27.13
CA ASN A 649 5.95 2.78 26.35
C ASN A 649 6.86 3.65 27.23
N VAL A 650 8.17 3.45 27.13
CA VAL A 650 9.17 4.17 27.92
C VAL A 650 9.32 5.65 27.56
N LEU A 651 8.79 6.09 26.41
CA LEU A 651 8.82 7.49 25.98
C LEU A 651 7.68 8.30 26.62
N HIS A 652 6.48 7.70 26.70
CA HIS A 652 5.31 8.30 27.37
C HIS A 652 4.41 7.20 27.95
N PRO A 653 4.66 6.78 29.21
CA PRO A 653 3.97 5.64 29.83
C PRO A 653 2.43 5.77 29.92
N LYS A 654 1.90 7.01 29.91
CA LYS A 654 0.45 7.26 29.94
C LYS A 654 -0.23 6.98 28.60
N VAL A 655 0.50 7.01 27.49
CA VAL A 655 -0.02 6.81 26.13
C VAL A 655 0.72 5.65 25.49
N LYS A 656 0.28 4.42 25.81
CA LYS A 656 0.99 3.20 25.40
C LYS A 656 0.98 3.02 23.88
N SER A 657 -0.21 2.84 23.32
CA SER A 657 -0.45 2.58 21.90
C SER A 657 -1.09 3.77 21.20
N ASN A 658 -1.21 3.72 19.87
CA ASN A 658 -1.70 4.84 19.07
C ASN A 658 -3.03 5.40 19.63
N PRO A 659 -3.06 6.67 20.07
CA PRO A 659 -4.22 7.25 20.74
C PRO A 659 -5.42 7.42 19.80
N ALA A 660 -5.20 7.48 18.49
CA ALA A 660 -6.25 7.71 17.50
C ALA A 660 -6.65 6.47 16.69
N ALA A 661 -6.01 5.31 16.92
CA ALA A 661 -6.41 4.06 16.28
C ALA A 661 -7.74 3.52 16.84
N ARG A 662 -8.60 3.02 15.93
CA ARG A 662 -9.91 2.43 16.24
C ARG A 662 -9.76 0.99 16.74
N VAL A 663 -10.48 0.65 17.81
CA VAL A 663 -10.57 -0.73 18.32
C VAL A 663 -12.01 -1.00 18.70
N PHE A 664 -12.63 -2.05 18.14
CA PHE A 664 -14.00 -2.40 18.51
C PHE A 664 -14.05 -3.04 19.91
N PRO A 665 -15.18 -2.93 20.64
CA PRO A 665 -15.26 -3.38 22.03
C PRO A 665 -14.92 -4.87 22.23
N ASN A 666 -15.40 -5.75 21.34
CA ASN A 666 -15.12 -7.18 21.43
C ASN A 666 -13.66 -7.52 21.09
N ASP A 667 -13.08 -6.81 20.12
CA ASP A 667 -11.67 -7.01 19.74
C ASP A 667 -10.73 -6.50 20.83
N ARG A 668 -11.08 -5.41 21.54
CA ARG A 668 -10.34 -4.94 22.71
C ARG A 668 -10.29 -5.99 23.82
N LYS A 669 -11.40 -6.70 24.06
CA LYS A 669 -11.47 -7.81 25.04
C LYS A 669 -10.67 -9.03 24.59
N ALA A 670 -10.44 -9.18 23.28
CA ALA A 670 -9.69 -10.28 22.68
C ALA A 670 -8.17 -9.99 22.56
N MET A 671 -7.69 -8.88 23.13
CA MET A 671 -6.25 -8.60 23.24
C MET A 671 -5.65 -9.36 24.43
N GLY A 672 -4.51 -10.00 24.21
CA GLY A 672 -3.67 -10.65 25.20
C GLY A 672 -2.74 -9.68 25.90
N THR A 673 -2.14 -10.14 27.00
CA THR A 673 -1.15 -9.40 27.78
C THR A 673 0.18 -10.12 27.77
N ALA A 674 1.27 -9.40 28.06
CA ALA A 674 2.61 -9.98 28.15
C ALA A 674 2.77 -11.02 29.27
N GLN A 675 1.84 -11.07 30.23
CA GLN A 675 1.82 -12.09 31.28
C GLN A 675 1.45 -13.47 30.70
N ASP A 676 0.44 -13.53 29.83
CA ASP A 676 -0.07 -14.77 29.25
C ASP A 676 0.65 -15.12 27.93
N PHE A 677 1.06 -14.10 27.19
CA PHE A 677 1.67 -14.22 25.86
C PHE A 677 2.95 -13.37 25.83
N PRO A 678 4.08 -13.86 26.37
CA PRO A 678 5.26 -13.03 26.63
C PRO A 678 6.15 -12.75 25.41
N TYR A 679 5.89 -13.36 24.25
CA TYR A 679 6.78 -13.30 23.09
C TYR A 679 6.18 -12.43 21.98
N VAL A 680 7.03 -11.70 21.26
CA VAL A 680 6.60 -10.92 20.09
C VAL A 680 6.31 -11.87 18.93
N GLY A 681 5.08 -11.88 18.44
CA GLY A 681 4.70 -12.52 17.19
C GLY A 681 4.85 -11.57 16.00
N THR A 682 5.31 -12.11 14.88
CA THR A 682 5.32 -11.40 13.59
C THR A 682 5.04 -12.36 12.44
N THR A 683 4.25 -11.94 11.45
CA THR A 683 3.95 -12.74 10.25
C THR A 683 4.70 -12.25 9.02
N TYR A 684 5.15 -13.15 8.13
CA TYR A 684 5.89 -12.77 6.92
C TYR A 684 5.80 -13.81 5.80
N ARG A 685 6.57 -13.59 4.73
CA ARG A 685 6.61 -14.43 3.52
C ARG A 685 7.95 -15.15 3.37
N LEU A 686 7.92 -16.24 2.63
CA LEU A 686 9.04 -17.00 2.08
C LEU A 686 9.03 -16.85 0.56
N THR A 687 10.21 -16.92 -0.08
CA THR A 687 10.36 -16.72 -1.54
C THR A 687 9.54 -17.71 -2.36
N GLU A 688 9.44 -18.94 -1.87
CA GLU A 688 8.90 -20.09 -2.58
C GLU A 688 7.37 -20.09 -2.61
N HIS A 689 6.71 -19.25 -1.82
CA HIS A 689 5.25 -19.18 -1.79
C HIS A 689 4.72 -17.76 -1.93
N PHE A 690 3.70 -17.61 -2.78
CA PHE A 690 2.89 -16.40 -2.87
C PHE A 690 1.58 -16.59 -2.08
N HIS A 691 1.48 -15.89 -0.95
CA HIS A 691 0.33 -15.91 -0.03
C HIS A 691 -0.14 -17.36 0.23
N TYR A 692 -1.42 -17.61 0.02
CA TYR A 692 -2.12 -18.89 0.20
C TYR A 692 -2.47 -19.52 -1.17
N TRP A 693 -1.90 -19.00 -2.25
CA TRP A 693 -2.18 -19.41 -3.63
C TRP A 693 -1.26 -20.55 -4.06
N THR A 694 0.05 -20.32 -4.04
CA THR A 694 1.03 -21.26 -4.61
C THR A 694 1.12 -22.62 -3.89
N LYS A 695 0.49 -22.81 -2.73
CA LYS A 695 0.32 -24.14 -2.13
C LYS A 695 -0.52 -25.11 -3.00
N HIS A 696 -1.19 -24.60 -4.04
CA HIS A 696 -1.86 -25.38 -5.08
C HIS A 696 -0.91 -25.80 -6.22
N SER A 697 0.29 -25.24 -6.30
CA SER A 697 1.32 -25.61 -7.27
C SER A 697 2.26 -26.66 -6.66
N LEU A 698 2.39 -27.79 -7.35
CA LEU A 698 3.16 -28.93 -6.86
C LEU A 698 4.63 -28.60 -6.60
N ILE A 699 5.27 -27.82 -7.49
CA ILE A 699 6.69 -27.46 -7.32
C ILE A 699 6.92 -26.63 -6.05
N ASN A 700 6.01 -25.69 -5.75
CA ASN A 700 6.10 -24.86 -4.56
C ASN A 700 5.85 -25.70 -3.30
N ALA A 701 4.86 -26.60 -3.35
CA ALA A 701 4.58 -27.54 -2.27
C ALA A 701 5.73 -28.54 -2.02
N ILE A 702 6.56 -28.86 -3.02
CA ILE A 702 7.77 -29.67 -2.82
C ILE A 702 8.85 -28.85 -2.10
N LEU A 703 9.02 -27.57 -2.48
CA LEU A 703 10.06 -26.69 -1.93
C LEU A 703 9.81 -26.30 -0.48
N GLN A 704 8.56 -25.98 -0.11
CA GLN A 704 8.17 -25.59 1.25
C GLN A 704 6.88 -26.35 1.69
N PRO A 705 7.01 -27.64 2.05
CA PRO A 705 5.86 -28.55 2.12
C PRO A 705 4.94 -28.42 3.33
N GLU A 706 5.42 -27.86 4.44
CA GLU A 706 4.75 -27.97 5.73
C GLU A 706 4.85 -26.69 6.55
N GLU A 707 3.78 -26.36 7.28
CA GLU A 707 3.72 -25.22 8.16
C GLU A 707 4.74 -25.31 9.29
N PHE A 708 5.46 -24.22 9.51
CA PHE A 708 6.42 -24.10 10.59
C PHE A 708 6.43 -22.68 11.17
N VAL A 709 7.03 -22.52 12.35
CA VAL A 709 7.42 -21.22 12.92
C VAL A 709 8.92 -21.14 13.13
N GLU A 710 9.49 -19.94 12.98
CA GLU A 710 10.89 -19.67 13.27
C GLU A 710 11.05 -19.21 14.73
N ILE A 711 11.98 -19.82 15.46
CA ILE A 711 12.35 -19.41 16.82
C ILE A 711 13.86 -19.37 17.01
N GLY A 712 14.33 -18.49 17.89
CA GLY A 712 15.74 -18.40 18.27
C GLY A 712 16.19 -19.59 19.13
N GLU A 713 17.48 -19.95 19.06
CA GLU A 713 18.08 -21.02 19.88
C GLU A 713 17.88 -20.82 21.40
N ALA A 714 17.89 -19.56 21.87
CA ALA A 714 17.66 -19.23 23.28
C ALA A 714 16.25 -19.62 23.74
N LEU A 715 15.21 -19.19 23.01
CA LEU A 715 13.82 -19.54 23.31
C LEU A 715 13.59 -21.06 23.20
N ALA A 716 14.17 -21.69 22.18
CA ALA A 716 14.06 -23.13 22.00
C ALA A 716 14.63 -23.91 23.20
N LYS A 717 15.80 -23.49 23.70
CA LYS A 717 16.41 -24.06 24.91
C LYS A 717 15.56 -23.83 26.16
N GLU A 718 15.04 -22.61 26.35
CA GLU A 718 14.15 -22.26 27.48
C GLU A 718 12.88 -23.13 27.51
N LYS A 719 12.35 -23.49 26.34
CA LYS A 719 11.11 -24.28 26.21
C LYS A 719 11.32 -25.77 25.96
N GLY A 720 12.56 -26.26 25.87
CA GLY A 720 12.86 -27.65 25.54
C GLY A 720 12.41 -28.09 24.14
N ILE A 721 12.41 -27.16 23.18
CA ILE A 721 11.99 -27.38 21.79
C ILE A 721 13.20 -27.74 20.92
N GLU A 722 13.08 -28.82 20.16
CA GLU A 722 14.12 -29.31 19.24
C GLU A 722 13.83 -28.88 17.80
N GLN A 723 14.88 -28.85 16.98
CA GLN A 723 14.78 -28.60 15.54
C GLN A 723 13.83 -29.59 14.87
N GLY A 724 12.81 -29.10 14.16
CA GLY A 724 11.80 -29.94 13.51
C GLY A 724 10.78 -30.61 14.46
N GLY A 725 10.85 -30.28 15.76
CA GLY A 725 9.87 -30.70 16.76
C GLY A 725 8.50 -30.07 16.53
N TRP A 726 7.47 -30.65 17.15
CA TRP A 726 6.11 -30.12 17.11
C TRP A 726 5.89 -29.08 18.21
N VAL A 727 5.28 -27.96 17.84
CA VAL A 727 4.97 -26.86 18.75
C VAL A 727 3.53 -26.40 18.61
N LYS A 728 2.95 -25.98 19.73
CA LYS A 728 1.69 -25.25 19.80
C LYS A 728 2.02 -23.79 20.02
N VAL A 729 1.69 -22.95 19.04
CA VAL A 729 1.82 -21.50 19.12
C VAL A 729 0.44 -20.91 19.35
N SER A 730 0.28 -20.06 20.36
CA SER A 730 -1.02 -19.51 20.74
C SER A 730 -0.99 -18.02 20.95
N SER A 731 -2.14 -17.41 20.70
CA SER A 731 -2.49 -16.04 21.09
C SER A 731 -3.81 -16.06 21.83
N LYS A 732 -4.31 -14.91 22.28
CA LYS A 732 -5.63 -14.80 22.91
C LYS A 732 -6.78 -15.26 21.98
N ARG A 733 -6.56 -15.23 20.66
CA ARG A 733 -7.57 -15.52 19.64
C ARG A 733 -7.64 -16.99 19.21
N GLY A 734 -6.54 -17.72 19.34
CA GLY A 734 -6.46 -19.08 18.81
C GLY A 734 -5.06 -19.68 18.86
N GLN A 735 -4.93 -20.86 18.27
CA GLN A 735 -3.69 -21.63 18.27
C GLN A 735 -3.42 -22.32 16.93
N VAL A 736 -2.14 -22.55 16.67
CA VAL A 736 -1.62 -23.29 15.52
C VAL A 736 -0.69 -24.39 16.04
N ILE A 737 -0.81 -25.61 15.47
CA ILE A 737 0.11 -26.72 15.72
C ILE A 737 0.94 -26.92 14.46
N CYS A 738 2.26 -26.76 14.57
CA CYS A 738 3.18 -26.78 13.43
C CYS A 738 4.59 -27.21 13.83
N LYS A 739 5.51 -27.23 12.86
CA LYS A 739 6.92 -27.53 13.09
C LYS A 739 7.69 -26.33 13.64
N ALA A 740 8.72 -26.58 14.45
CA ALA A 740 9.67 -25.55 14.88
C ALA A 740 10.92 -25.53 14.00
N PHE A 741 11.23 -24.37 13.42
CA PHE A 741 12.52 -24.07 12.80
C PHE A 741 13.37 -23.26 13.79
N VAL A 742 14.21 -23.96 14.54
CA VAL A 742 15.16 -23.39 15.51
C VAL A 742 16.38 -22.85 14.76
N THR A 743 16.73 -21.59 15.00
CA THR A 743 17.77 -20.91 14.20
C THR A 743 18.53 -19.82 14.95
N LYS A 744 19.76 -19.56 14.51
CA LYS A 744 20.58 -18.40 14.95
C LYS A 744 20.18 -17.08 14.31
N ARG A 745 19.31 -17.12 13.29
CA ARG A 745 18.84 -15.94 12.55
C ARG A 745 17.92 -15.05 13.37
N ILE A 746 17.34 -15.59 14.46
CA ILE A 746 16.53 -14.84 15.41
C ILE A 746 17.25 -14.89 16.75
N LYS A 747 17.49 -13.73 17.35
CA LYS A 747 18.13 -13.58 18.65
C LYS A 747 17.24 -12.78 19.58
N PRO A 748 17.28 -13.03 20.90
CA PRO A 748 16.61 -12.16 21.85
C PRO A 748 17.17 -10.74 21.75
N LEU A 749 16.29 -9.76 21.81
CA LEU A 749 16.63 -8.34 21.82
C LEU A 749 16.58 -7.82 23.25
N MET A 750 17.51 -6.94 23.62
CA MET A 750 17.49 -6.29 24.93
C MET A 750 16.59 -5.06 24.88
N VAL A 751 15.36 -5.19 25.37
CA VAL A 751 14.35 -4.13 25.33
C VAL A 751 14.04 -3.72 26.76
N ASP A 752 14.29 -2.44 27.07
CA ASP A 752 14.19 -1.92 28.44
C ASP A 752 14.88 -2.80 29.49
N GLY A 753 16.08 -3.29 29.18
CA GLY A 753 16.87 -4.16 30.05
C GLY A 753 16.39 -5.61 30.12
N LYS A 754 15.38 -6.01 29.35
CA LYS A 754 14.80 -7.37 29.36
C LYS A 754 15.08 -8.11 28.03
N PRO A 755 15.54 -9.37 28.08
CA PRO A 755 15.57 -10.23 26.90
C PRO A 755 14.15 -10.42 26.36
N THR A 756 13.93 -10.02 25.11
CA THR A 756 12.65 -10.09 24.42
C THR A 756 12.79 -11.00 23.20
N HIS A 757 12.04 -12.10 23.18
CA HIS A 757 12.06 -13.07 22.08
C HIS A 757 11.05 -12.73 20.99
N VAL A 758 11.40 -13.07 19.76
CA VAL A 758 10.54 -12.95 18.57
C VAL A 758 10.23 -14.34 18.04
N ILE A 759 8.95 -14.59 17.74
CA ILE A 759 8.46 -15.80 17.04
C ILE A 759 8.02 -15.38 15.65
N GLY A 760 8.60 -16.02 14.64
CA GLY A 760 8.30 -15.76 13.25
C GLY A 760 7.29 -16.74 12.66
N CYS A 761 6.21 -16.24 12.07
CA CYS A 761 5.13 -17.05 11.50
C CYS A 761 4.99 -16.81 9.98
N PRO A 762 5.56 -17.66 9.11
CA PRO A 762 5.28 -17.60 7.68
C PRO A 762 3.81 -17.91 7.39
N ILE A 763 3.23 -17.23 6.39
CA ILE A 763 1.76 -17.20 6.19
C ILE A 763 1.20 -18.29 5.27
N HIS A 764 2.01 -19.20 4.72
CA HIS A 764 1.67 -19.79 3.41
C HIS A 764 0.71 -20.98 3.39
N TRP A 765 0.44 -21.56 4.56
CA TRP A 765 -0.32 -22.82 4.66
C TRP A 765 -1.76 -22.59 5.08
N GLY A 766 -2.59 -23.60 4.81
CA GLY A 766 -4.02 -23.61 5.08
C GLY A 766 -4.59 -25.01 4.85
N PHE A 767 -5.89 -25.12 4.69
CA PHE A 767 -6.57 -26.43 4.60
C PHE A 767 -6.94 -26.86 3.17
N THR A 768 -6.71 -26.01 2.16
CA THR A 768 -6.81 -26.37 0.73
C THR A 768 -5.42 -26.42 0.07
N GLY A 769 -5.31 -27.02 -1.11
CA GLY A 769 -4.06 -27.13 -1.88
C GLY A 769 -3.35 -28.48 -1.72
N VAL A 770 -2.16 -28.59 -2.29
CA VAL A 770 -1.37 -29.84 -2.37
C VAL A 770 -0.19 -29.90 -1.40
N ALA A 771 0.14 -28.79 -0.73
CA ALA A 771 1.03 -28.80 0.44
C ALA A 771 0.39 -29.52 1.63
N ARG A 772 1.17 -29.85 2.66
CA ARG A 772 0.59 -30.43 3.90
C ARG A 772 -0.37 -29.42 4.53
N LYS A 773 -1.54 -29.91 4.96
CA LYS A 773 -2.57 -29.08 5.57
C LYS A 773 -2.04 -28.40 6.82
N GLY A 774 -2.30 -27.09 6.92
CA GLY A 774 -1.94 -26.23 8.05
C GLY A 774 -3.14 -25.43 8.56
N TYR A 775 -2.90 -24.64 9.61
CA TYR A 775 -3.90 -23.80 10.25
C TYR A 775 -3.91 -22.39 9.63
N GLY A 776 -2.76 -21.86 9.22
CA GLY A 776 -2.66 -20.49 8.72
C GLY A 776 -2.47 -19.46 9.84
N ALA A 777 -1.48 -18.58 9.63
CA ALA A 777 -0.94 -17.69 10.66
C ALA A 777 -1.95 -16.66 11.22
N ASN A 778 -2.96 -16.27 10.44
CA ASN A 778 -3.97 -15.28 10.87
C ASN A 778 -4.98 -15.83 11.88
N THR A 779 -4.86 -17.11 12.27
CA THR A 779 -5.46 -17.63 13.51
C THR A 779 -4.92 -16.89 14.75
N LEU A 780 -3.74 -16.28 14.66
CA LEU A 780 -3.01 -15.70 15.79
C LEU A 780 -3.07 -14.16 15.86
N THR A 781 -3.42 -13.49 14.76
CA THR A 781 -3.19 -12.04 14.60
C THR A 781 -4.35 -11.19 15.11
N PRO A 782 -4.10 -10.01 15.70
CA PRO A 782 -5.12 -9.17 16.32
C PRO A 782 -6.01 -8.45 15.29
N PHE A 783 -7.28 -8.25 15.64
CA PHE A 783 -8.26 -7.52 14.82
C PHE A 783 -8.22 -6.01 15.14
N VAL A 784 -7.11 -5.37 14.77
CA VAL A 784 -6.85 -3.93 14.92
C VAL A 784 -5.93 -3.47 13.80
N GLY A 785 -5.93 -2.18 13.46
CA GLY A 785 -5.11 -1.65 12.37
C GLY A 785 -4.66 -0.21 12.51
N ASP A 786 -3.96 0.25 11.48
CA ASP A 786 -3.45 1.61 11.29
C ASP A 786 -4.55 2.68 11.49
N ALA A 787 -4.22 3.78 12.17
CA ALA A 787 -5.20 4.83 12.47
C ALA A 787 -5.76 5.54 11.23
N ASN A 788 -5.03 5.54 10.11
CA ASN A 788 -5.46 6.24 8.88
C ASN A 788 -6.21 5.30 7.93
N THR A 789 -5.68 4.09 7.76
CA THR A 789 -6.11 3.16 6.71
C THR A 789 -6.85 1.94 7.23
N ASN A 790 -6.81 1.68 8.54
CA ASN A 790 -7.26 0.44 9.17
C ASN A 790 -6.55 -0.82 8.64
N THR A 791 -5.37 -0.67 8.04
CA THR A 791 -4.50 -1.80 7.64
C THR A 791 -4.13 -2.61 8.88
N PRO A 792 -4.40 -3.92 8.94
CA PRO A 792 -4.27 -4.63 10.21
C PRO A 792 -2.83 -4.81 10.73
N GLU A 793 -2.70 -4.89 12.06
CA GLU A 793 -1.45 -5.03 12.81
C GLU A 793 -0.94 -6.49 12.80
N PHE A 794 -0.50 -6.94 11.62
CA PHE A 794 -0.01 -8.31 11.42
C PHE A 794 1.46 -8.53 11.80
N LYS A 795 2.21 -7.45 12.07
CA LYS A 795 3.69 -7.50 12.20
C LYS A 795 4.19 -7.43 13.62
N ALA A 796 3.38 -7.01 14.58
CA ALA A 796 3.78 -6.94 15.98
C ALA A 796 2.56 -7.21 16.86
N PHE A 797 2.55 -8.37 17.53
CA PHE A 797 1.51 -8.80 18.45
C PHE A 797 2.09 -9.78 19.47
N LEU A 798 1.29 -10.34 20.38
CA LEU A 798 1.80 -11.23 21.42
C LEU A 798 1.45 -12.71 21.20
N LEU A 799 2.40 -13.57 21.52
CA LEU A 799 2.33 -15.03 21.39
C LEU A 799 2.89 -15.75 22.62
N ASN A 800 2.44 -16.99 22.81
CA ASN A 800 3.11 -18.01 23.61
C ASN A 800 3.45 -19.23 22.73
N ILE A 801 4.38 -20.06 23.17
CA ILE A 801 4.80 -21.28 22.49
C ILE A 801 5.10 -22.40 23.49
N GLU A 802 4.68 -23.62 23.16
CA GLU A 802 4.88 -24.81 23.99
C GLU A 802 5.25 -26.01 23.10
N LYS A 803 6.09 -26.92 23.61
CA LYS A 803 6.31 -28.23 22.98
C LYS A 803 5.00 -29.02 22.99
N THR A 804 4.71 -29.72 21.91
CA THR A 804 3.52 -30.58 21.82
C THR A 804 3.82 -31.83 20.98
N SER A 805 2.83 -32.71 20.83
CA SER A 805 2.88 -33.87 19.95
C SER A 805 2.42 -33.50 18.54
N ALA A 806 2.64 -34.39 17.56
CA ALA A 806 2.02 -34.24 16.25
C ALA A 806 0.50 -34.06 16.38
N PRO A 807 -0.14 -33.26 15.52
CA PRO A 807 -1.59 -33.23 15.46
C PRO A 807 -2.13 -34.63 15.13
N PRO A 808 -3.33 -35.01 15.62
CA PRO A 808 -3.95 -36.27 15.25
C PRO A 808 -3.99 -36.40 13.72
N ALA A 809 -3.69 -37.59 13.20
CA ALA A 809 -3.84 -37.85 11.77
C ALA A 809 -5.30 -37.57 11.37
N VAL A 810 -5.51 -36.53 10.57
CA VAL A 810 -6.84 -36.25 10.02
C VAL A 810 -7.05 -37.29 8.92
N ASP A 811 -8.01 -38.20 9.13
CA ASP A 811 -8.39 -39.16 8.11
C ASP A 811 -9.03 -38.41 6.93
N VAL A 812 -8.22 -38.16 5.89
CA VAL A 812 -8.64 -37.42 4.70
C VAL A 812 -9.65 -38.22 3.86
N ALA A 813 -9.96 -39.47 4.26
CA ALA A 813 -11.00 -40.30 3.64
C ALA A 813 -12.44 -39.78 3.84
N GLN A 814 -12.65 -38.70 4.61
CA GLN A 814 -13.96 -38.07 4.80
C GLN A 814 -14.18 -36.77 3.98
N GLY A 815 -13.35 -36.50 2.96
CA GLY A 815 -13.69 -35.49 1.95
C GLY A 815 -14.89 -35.91 1.08
N PRO A 816 -15.61 -34.97 0.43
CA PRO A 816 -16.71 -35.30 -0.47
C PRO A 816 -16.25 -36.30 -1.53
N ARG A 817 -16.94 -37.43 -1.58
CA ARG A 817 -16.69 -38.49 -2.54
C ARG A 817 -17.42 -38.16 -3.84
N ASP A 818 -16.88 -38.59 -4.97
CA ASP A 818 -17.67 -38.60 -6.21
C ASP A 818 -18.86 -39.57 -6.09
N ALA A 819 -19.73 -39.59 -7.11
CA ALA A 819 -20.88 -40.48 -7.14
C ALA A 819 -20.50 -41.99 -7.10
N GLN A 820 -19.21 -42.31 -7.24
CA GLN A 820 -18.62 -43.64 -7.21
C GLN A 820 -17.89 -43.95 -5.88
N GLY A 821 -17.93 -43.04 -4.90
CA GLY A 821 -17.35 -43.27 -3.58
C GLY A 821 -15.84 -43.03 -3.50
N VAL A 822 -15.21 -42.42 -4.50
CA VAL A 822 -13.76 -42.13 -4.51
C VAL A 822 -13.50 -40.77 -3.85
N PRO A 823 -12.51 -40.66 -2.93
CA PRO A 823 -12.10 -39.35 -2.42
C PRO A 823 -11.63 -38.44 -3.57
N LYS A 824 -12.26 -37.27 -3.73
CA LYS A 824 -11.90 -36.29 -4.78
C LYS A 824 -10.42 -35.84 -4.74
N SER A 825 -9.72 -36.05 -3.63
CA SER A 825 -8.28 -35.77 -3.49
C SER A 825 -7.37 -36.75 -4.24
N LEU A 826 -7.91 -37.83 -4.81
CA LEU A 826 -7.14 -38.91 -5.44
C LEU A 826 -7.49 -39.15 -6.92
N THR A 827 -8.35 -38.34 -7.53
CA THR A 827 -8.60 -38.42 -8.98
C THR A 827 -7.41 -37.88 -9.78
N LYS A 828 -6.48 -38.79 -10.06
CA LYS A 828 -5.49 -38.83 -11.16
C LYS A 828 -4.84 -37.50 -11.52
N VAL A 829 -3.58 -37.37 -11.06
CA VAL A 829 -2.53 -36.74 -11.86
C VAL A 829 -2.44 -37.53 -13.17
N GLY A 830 -3.16 -37.07 -14.21
CA GLY A 830 -2.96 -37.54 -15.57
C GLY A 830 -1.52 -37.27 -15.97
N SER A 831 -0.90 -38.26 -16.60
CA SER A 831 0.42 -38.16 -17.24
C SER A 831 0.54 -36.87 -18.05
N LEU A 832 1.69 -36.21 -17.87
CA LEU A 832 2.19 -35.08 -18.66
C LEU A 832 1.87 -35.16 -20.15
#